data_AF-A0A6B3RQK0-F1
#
_entry.id   AF-A0A6B3RQK0-F1
#
_cell.length_a   1.000
_cell.length_b   1.000
_cell.length_c   1.000
_cell.angle_alpha   90.00
_cell.angle_beta   90.00
_cell.angle_gamma   90.00
#
_symmetry.space_group_name_H-M   'P 1'
#
loop_
_entity.id
_entity.type
_entity.pdbx_description
1 polymer ?
#
loop_
_entity_poly.entity_id
_entity_poly.type
_entity_poly.pdbx_seq_one_letter_code
_entity_poly.pdbx_strand_id
1 'polypeptide(L)'
;MAALAAWASAIVIEQRSEQAVTSRLLDAGITWATVEANGLQLHLTGTAPNEAARFRAVNLAGSVIDASRVRDMLDVTPVKAIEAPKFSIEMLRNDDGIQLIGLLPDNDSVEALLAEAESLRSDGAISDMLETAAYPAPEGWNEAFAYGMEAIRRLPRSKVSVSQSGVKITAIASSADEQRRLTNELNAAKPAGLQVAIDISAPRPVLTPFTLRFVLDAQGARFDACSADTDRARTRILAAGSAAGVEGRPNCTVGLGVPSPSWADAVSTAINAVKTLGAATVTFSDADVSLVAADSVSQAEFDRVVGELDSALPDVFSLSAVLERKSDAALGPAEFTASLSPEGRVELRGRVTDELLRDAVSSYAQARFGVGKVYSATRIDDDLPDGWPVRVLAGLESLGELAEGRVLVRADTVEVEGVTGSQNARGRISQVLSDKLGQGQTFKVSVRYDEKLDPLAGLPTAQECAAEVTAILSSRKITFPPGSAEIDGQTVGIMDALAEVLEDCPDVRMEIGGYTDSQGSDSGNLALSQARAEAVLLALQGRGVAISALTAKGYGEANPIADNTTEAGREANRRIEFTLLDQPQATAGTSAGAASGNGAAEAAGAAGAAAAGDVAAALAEDDSPSVAPQEKTRRPLARPARDG
;
A
#
# COMPACT_ATOMS: atom_id res chain seq x y z
N MET A 1 -50.22 77.04 18.88
CA MET A 1 -50.93 76.48 20.06
C MET A 1 -51.64 75.17 19.72
N ALA A 2 -52.60 75.12 18.78
CA ALA A 2 -53.32 73.88 18.46
C ALA A 2 -52.44 72.72 17.94
N ALA A 3 -51.45 73.00 17.07
CA ALA A 3 -50.52 71.98 16.56
C ALA A 3 -49.61 71.39 17.66
N LEU A 4 -49.17 72.22 18.61
CA LEU A 4 -48.37 71.78 19.77
C LEU A 4 -49.19 70.94 20.74
N ALA A 5 -50.47 71.29 20.94
CA ALA A 5 -51.38 70.52 21.79
C ALA A 5 -51.74 69.15 21.17
N ALA A 6 -51.94 69.09 19.85
CA ALA A 6 -52.18 67.84 19.13
C ALA A 6 -50.95 66.92 19.14
N TRP A 7 -49.75 67.49 18.94
CA TRP A 7 -48.49 66.75 19.02
C TRP A 7 -48.22 66.19 20.42
N ALA A 8 -48.42 67.00 21.48
CA ALA A 8 -48.30 66.54 22.86
C ALA A 8 -49.34 65.46 23.20
N SER A 9 -50.57 65.56 22.67
CA SER A 9 -51.60 64.56 22.88
C SER A 9 -51.28 63.24 22.19
N ALA A 10 -50.72 63.29 20.98
CA ALA A 10 -50.27 62.10 20.24
C ALA A 10 -49.18 61.35 21.02
N ILE A 11 -48.17 62.07 21.53
CA ILE A 11 -47.09 61.48 22.33
C ILE A 11 -47.63 60.81 23.60
N VAL A 12 -48.58 61.43 24.29
CA VAL A 12 -49.20 60.84 25.49
C VAL A 12 -49.99 59.57 25.16
N ILE A 13 -50.67 59.53 24.02
CA ILE A 13 -51.43 58.35 23.56
C ILE A 13 -50.49 57.22 23.16
N GLU A 14 -49.41 57.54 22.45
CA GLU A 14 -48.35 56.60 22.07
C GLU A 14 -47.73 55.97 23.32
N GLN A 15 -47.25 56.78 24.26
CA GLN A 15 -46.62 56.30 25.50
C GLN A 15 -47.58 55.46 26.35
N ARG A 16 -48.85 55.85 26.46
CA ARG A 16 -49.85 55.05 27.18
C ARG A 16 -50.16 53.73 26.48
N SER A 17 -50.26 53.73 25.15
CA SER A 17 -50.54 52.52 24.37
C SER A 17 -49.38 51.53 24.45
N GLU A 18 -48.15 52.03 24.34
CA GLU A 18 -46.92 51.25 24.47
C GLU A 18 -46.80 50.63 25.87
N GLN A 19 -46.99 51.43 26.94
CA GLN A 19 -46.94 50.94 28.31
C GLN A 19 -48.03 49.89 28.60
N ALA A 20 -49.26 50.12 28.12
CA ALA A 20 -50.38 49.20 28.35
C ALA A 20 -50.18 47.85 27.65
N VAL A 21 -49.72 47.86 26.39
CA VAL A 21 -49.44 46.62 25.64
C VAL A 21 -48.21 45.90 26.21
N THR A 22 -47.15 46.64 26.54
CA THR A 22 -45.93 46.07 27.14
C THR A 22 -46.24 45.40 28.48
N SER A 23 -47.01 46.06 29.36
CA SER A 23 -47.45 45.44 30.62
C SER A 23 -48.25 44.16 30.37
N ARG A 24 -49.15 44.16 29.37
CA ARG A 24 -49.97 42.99 29.08
C ARG A 24 -49.18 41.80 28.54
N LEU A 25 -48.18 42.06 27.70
CA LEU A 25 -47.28 41.02 27.19
C LEU A 25 -46.41 40.44 28.31
N LEU A 26 -45.87 41.29 29.19
CA LEU A 26 -45.10 40.86 30.35
C LEU A 26 -45.94 40.03 31.34
N ASP A 27 -47.17 40.45 31.63
CA ASP A 27 -48.11 39.68 32.48
C ASP A 27 -48.41 38.29 31.92
N ALA A 28 -48.38 38.15 30.58
CA ALA A 28 -48.56 36.88 29.89
C ALA A 28 -47.26 36.06 29.77
N GLY A 29 -46.15 36.54 30.34
CA GLY A 29 -44.83 35.91 30.30
C GLY A 29 -44.10 36.06 28.95
N ILE A 30 -44.51 37.01 28.12
CA ILE A 30 -43.91 37.27 26.80
C ILE A 30 -42.84 38.35 26.96
N THR A 31 -41.58 37.92 27.04
CA THR A 31 -40.42 38.82 27.25
C THR A 31 -39.57 39.03 25.99
N TRP A 32 -39.85 38.29 24.93
CA TRP A 32 -39.09 38.30 23.66
C TRP A 32 -39.68 39.25 22.62
N ALA A 33 -40.84 39.87 22.89
CA ALA A 33 -41.49 40.84 22.01
C ALA A 33 -41.35 42.26 22.57
N THR A 34 -40.86 43.17 21.74
CA THR A 34 -40.76 44.61 22.01
C THR A 34 -41.89 45.36 21.31
N VAL A 35 -42.34 46.44 21.94
CA VAL A 35 -43.48 47.24 21.51
C VAL A 35 -43.00 48.66 21.24
N GLU A 36 -43.24 49.18 20.04
CA GLU A 36 -42.94 50.57 19.70
C GLU A 36 -44.17 51.22 19.07
N ALA A 37 -44.56 52.40 19.55
CA ALA A 37 -45.65 53.17 18.96
C ALA A 37 -45.11 54.19 17.94
N ASN A 38 -45.75 54.28 16.77
CA ASN A 38 -45.50 55.31 15.77
C ASN A 38 -46.85 55.90 15.31
N GLY A 39 -47.22 57.06 15.83
CA GLY A 39 -48.53 57.66 15.58
C GLY A 39 -49.65 56.81 16.18
N LEU A 40 -50.58 56.41 15.32
CA LEU A 40 -51.67 55.51 15.70
C LEU A 40 -51.31 54.03 15.53
N GLN A 41 -50.15 53.67 15.00
CA GLN A 41 -49.75 52.27 14.80
C GLN A 41 -48.81 51.80 15.91
N LEU A 42 -48.91 50.51 16.24
CA LEU A 42 -48.08 49.85 17.23
C LEU A 42 -47.36 48.69 16.56
N HIS A 43 -46.04 48.75 16.54
CA HIS A 43 -45.18 47.76 15.93
C HIS A 43 -44.73 46.77 17.00
N LEU A 44 -44.93 45.48 16.72
CA LEU A 44 -44.39 44.40 17.53
C LEU A 44 -43.17 43.82 16.84
N THR A 45 -42.02 43.93 17.47
CA THR A 45 -40.73 43.43 16.97
C THR A 45 -40.12 42.42 17.94
N GLY A 46 -39.20 41.57 17.48
CA GLY A 46 -38.61 40.51 18.28
C GLY A 46 -38.81 39.12 17.68
N THR A 47 -38.23 38.10 18.30
CA THR A 47 -38.20 36.73 17.76
C THR A 47 -38.98 35.78 18.65
N ALA A 48 -40.09 35.25 18.14
CA ALA A 48 -40.95 34.29 18.80
C ALA A 48 -40.33 32.88 18.79
N PRO A 49 -40.46 32.11 19.88
CA PRO A 49 -39.92 30.74 19.95
C PRO A 49 -40.63 29.75 19.03
N ASN A 50 -41.88 30.04 18.63
CA ASN A 50 -42.66 29.28 17.65
C ASN A 50 -43.85 30.12 17.13
N GLU A 51 -44.50 29.65 16.07
CA GLU A 51 -45.63 30.34 15.41
C GLU A 51 -46.80 30.60 16.37
N ALA A 52 -47.11 29.64 17.26
CA ALA A 52 -48.20 29.79 18.23
C ALA A 52 -47.92 30.93 19.24
N ALA A 53 -46.68 31.08 19.67
CA ALA A 53 -46.25 32.16 20.57
C ALA A 53 -46.31 33.53 19.87
N ARG A 54 -45.93 33.62 18.59
CA ARG A 54 -46.08 34.81 17.74
C ARG A 54 -47.54 35.25 17.65
N PHE A 55 -48.43 34.35 17.25
CA PHE A 55 -49.87 34.62 17.18
C PHE A 55 -50.47 35.03 18.53
N ARG A 56 -50.02 34.41 19.63
CA ARG A 56 -50.46 34.78 20.98
C ARG A 56 -50.07 36.21 21.35
N ALA A 57 -48.85 36.66 21.02
CA ALA A 57 -48.39 38.01 21.29
C ALA A 57 -49.21 39.07 20.51
N VAL A 58 -49.44 38.84 19.21
CA VAL A 58 -50.23 39.75 18.37
C VAL A 58 -51.68 39.86 18.86
N ASN A 59 -52.31 38.72 19.21
CA ASN A 59 -53.67 38.70 19.74
C ASN A 59 -53.79 39.41 21.10
N LEU A 60 -52.79 39.26 21.99
CA LEU A 60 -52.78 39.95 23.28
C LEU A 60 -52.64 41.47 23.10
N ALA A 61 -51.79 41.93 22.18
CA ALA A 61 -51.69 43.35 21.86
C ALA A 61 -53.02 43.91 21.29
N GLY A 62 -53.67 43.17 20.39
CA GLY A 62 -54.97 43.50 19.81
C GLY A 62 -56.16 43.44 20.79
N SER A 63 -55.96 42.95 22.02
CA SER A 63 -56.97 42.99 23.09
C SER A 63 -56.93 44.27 23.92
N VAL A 64 -55.80 44.99 23.88
CA VAL A 64 -55.57 46.23 24.64
C VAL A 64 -55.85 47.46 23.76
N ILE A 65 -55.52 47.36 22.47
CA ILE A 65 -55.79 48.38 21.46
C ILE A 65 -56.45 47.74 20.23
N ASP A 66 -57.07 48.54 19.38
CA ASP A 66 -57.69 48.04 18.14
C ASP A 66 -56.70 47.23 17.28
N ALA A 67 -57.07 46.01 16.90
CA ALA A 67 -56.20 45.10 16.16
C ALA A 67 -55.73 45.66 14.81
N SER A 68 -56.49 46.56 14.18
CA SER A 68 -56.09 47.21 12.91
C SER A 68 -54.86 48.11 13.06
N ARG A 69 -54.57 48.53 14.30
CA ARG A 69 -53.43 49.38 14.66
C ARG A 69 -52.15 48.59 14.95
N VAL A 70 -52.24 47.27 15.16
CA VAL A 70 -51.08 46.42 15.39
C VAL A 70 -50.41 46.08 14.06
N ARG A 71 -49.08 46.25 13.99
CA ARG A 71 -48.25 45.73 12.90
C ARG A 71 -47.36 44.64 13.47
N ASP A 72 -47.60 43.44 12.97
CA ASP A 72 -46.81 42.27 13.30
C ASP A 72 -45.53 42.29 12.47
N MET A 73 -44.41 42.59 13.14
CA MET A 73 -43.05 42.51 12.61
C MET A 73 -42.22 41.53 13.44
N LEU A 74 -42.88 40.50 14.00
CA LEU A 74 -42.24 39.46 14.77
C LEU A 74 -41.68 38.39 13.85
N ASP A 75 -40.41 38.02 14.07
CA ASP A 75 -39.78 36.85 13.46
C ASP A 75 -40.09 35.59 14.28
N VAL A 76 -39.88 34.41 13.70
CA VAL A 76 -39.98 33.12 14.41
C VAL A 76 -38.64 32.40 14.35
N THR A 77 -38.19 31.88 15.49
CA THR A 77 -36.97 31.08 15.56
C THR A 77 -37.05 29.93 14.54
N PRO A 78 -36.08 29.83 13.60
CA PRO A 78 -36.08 28.76 12.62
C PRO A 78 -36.05 27.40 13.32
N VAL A 79 -36.88 26.46 12.88
CA VAL A 79 -36.78 25.07 13.35
C VAL A 79 -35.39 24.55 12.97
N LYS A 80 -34.63 24.07 13.96
CA LYS A 80 -33.27 23.55 13.75
C LYS A 80 -33.33 22.49 12.65
N ALA A 81 -32.62 22.73 11.54
CA ALA A 81 -32.55 21.77 10.44
C ALA A 81 -32.03 20.43 10.99
N ILE A 82 -32.70 19.34 10.61
CA ILE A 82 -32.30 18.00 11.01
C ILE A 82 -30.98 17.70 10.30
N GLU A 83 -29.89 17.56 11.06
CA GLU A 83 -28.59 17.17 10.50
C GLU A 83 -28.68 15.73 10.00
N ALA A 84 -28.19 15.49 8.78
CA ALA A 84 -28.17 14.16 8.20
C ALA A 84 -27.35 13.21 9.09
N PRO A 85 -27.79 11.93 9.23
CA PRO A 85 -27.03 10.96 9.98
C PRO A 85 -25.68 10.67 9.30
N LYS A 86 -24.71 10.24 10.09
CA LYS A 86 -23.43 9.80 9.55
C LYS A 86 -23.59 8.40 8.96
N PHE A 87 -23.49 8.34 7.63
CA PHE A 87 -23.48 7.06 6.92
C PHE A 87 -22.14 6.37 7.09
N SER A 88 -22.20 5.08 7.41
CA SER A 88 -21.03 4.21 7.53
C SER A 88 -21.45 2.76 7.42
N ILE A 89 -20.63 1.96 6.76
CA ILE A 89 -20.77 0.51 6.70
C ILE A 89 -19.44 -0.15 7.09
N GLU A 90 -19.53 -1.20 7.88
CA GLU A 90 -18.45 -2.13 8.17
C GLU A 90 -18.78 -3.50 7.56
N MET A 91 -17.86 -3.99 6.74
CA MET A 91 -17.91 -5.30 6.11
C MET A 91 -16.80 -6.14 6.69
N LEU A 92 -17.16 -7.25 7.32
CA LEU A 92 -16.25 -8.21 7.92
C LEU A 92 -16.31 -9.49 7.11
N ARG A 93 -15.19 -9.98 6.60
CA ARG A 93 -15.09 -11.25 5.87
C ARG A 93 -14.00 -12.10 6.48
N ASN A 94 -14.33 -13.36 6.75
CA ASN A 94 -13.39 -14.38 7.20
C ASN A 94 -13.76 -15.73 6.58
N ASP A 95 -13.07 -16.79 6.99
CA ASP A 95 -13.30 -18.15 6.47
C ASP A 95 -14.71 -18.69 6.84
N ASP A 96 -15.35 -18.15 7.87
CA ASP A 96 -16.64 -18.59 8.43
C ASP A 96 -17.85 -17.82 7.87
N GLY A 97 -17.65 -16.73 7.13
CA GLY A 97 -18.74 -15.95 6.52
C GLY A 97 -18.47 -14.46 6.35
N ILE A 98 -19.56 -13.72 6.11
CA ILE A 98 -19.55 -12.27 5.90
C ILE A 98 -20.53 -11.62 6.87
N GLN A 99 -20.11 -10.56 7.54
CA GLN A 99 -20.97 -9.75 8.40
C GLN A 99 -20.98 -8.30 7.89
N LEU A 100 -22.19 -7.75 7.76
CA LEU A 100 -22.44 -6.41 7.22
C LEU A 100 -23.14 -5.60 8.32
N ILE A 101 -22.58 -4.46 8.70
CA ILE A 101 -23.09 -3.63 9.80
C ILE A 101 -23.05 -2.18 9.37
N GLY A 102 -24.14 -1.42 9.51
CA GLY A 102 -24.09 0.01 9.25
C GLY A 102 -25.38 0.67 8.84
N LEU A 103 -25.26 1.95 8.54
CA LEU A 103 -26.35 2.80 8.05
C LEU A 103 -26.01 3.28 6.63
N LEU A 104 -26.90 3.01 5.68
CA LEU A 104 -26.76 3.40 4.29
C LEU A 104 -27.81 4.46 3.89
N PRO A 105 -27.51 5.31 2.89
CA PRO A 105 -28.52 6.14 2.24
C PRO A 105 -29.61 5.28 1.58
N ASP A 106 -30.82 5.80 1.47
CA ASP A 106 -31.95 5.13 0.82
C ASP A 106 -31.75 5.08 -0.71
N ASN A 107 -31.21 3.98 -1.21
CA ASN A 107 -31.02 3.65 -2.63
C ASN A 107 -30.90 2.12 -2.84
N ASP A 108 -30.82 1.67 -4.10
CA ASP A 108 -30.73 0.25 -4.50
C ASP A 108 -29.41 -0.47 -4.05
N SER A 109 -28.57 0.16 -3.22
CA SER A 109 -27.24 -0.37 -2.89
C SER A 109 -27.26 -1.53 -1.90
N VAL A 110 -28.31 -1.66 -1.08
CA VAL A 110 -28.40 -2.75 -0.08
C VAL A 110 -28.62 -4.10 -0.76
N GLU A 111 -29.50 -4.16 -1.76
CA GLU A 111 -29.75 -5.39 -2.51
C GLU A 111 -28.51 -5.84 -3.29
N ALA A 112 -27.82 -4.91 -3.93
CA ALA A 112 -26.57 -5.19 -4.65
C ALA A 112 -25.46 -5.69 -3.70
N LEU A 113 -25.36 -5.10 -2.51
CA LEU A 113 -24.41 -5.50 -1.47
C LEU A 113 -24.68 -6.91 -0.95
N LEU A 114 -25.95 -7.25 -0.69
CA LEU A 114 -26.33 -8.58 -0.24
C LEU A 114 -26.09 -9.63 -1.33
N ALA A 115 -26.39 -9.31 -2.59
CA ALA A 115 -26.12 -10.19 -3.73
C ALA A 115 -24.61 -10.46 -3.89
N GLU A 116 -23.79 -9.43 -3.72
CA GLU A 116 -22.33 -9.58 -3.75
C GLU A 116 -21.79 -10.38 -2.55
N ALA A 117 -22.30 -10.12 -1.33
CA ALA A 117 -21.92 -10.90 -0.17
C ALA A 117 -22.28 -12.39 -0.34
N GLU A 118 -23.40 -12.69 -1.01
CA GLU A 118 -23.78 -14.07 -1.34
C GLU A 118 -22.85 -14.72 -2.37
N SER A 119 -22.38 -13.97 -3.37
CA SER A 119 -21.44 -14.50 -4.38
C SER A 119 -20.04 -14.80 -3.82
N LEU A 120 -19.63 -14.08 -2.77
CA LEU A 120 -18.30 -14.17 -2.16
C LEU A 120 -18.15 -15.24 -1.07
N ARG A 121 -19.26 -15.92 -0.72
CA ARG A 121 -19.33 -16.89 0.37
C ARG A 121 -18.94 -18.29 -0.11
N SER A 122 -18.04 -18.95 0.62
CA SER A 122 -17.65 -20.34 0.33
C SER A 122 -18.60 -21.35 0.99
N ASP A 123 -18.88 -21.22 2.30
CA ASP A 123 -19.81 -22.09 3.05
C ASP A 123 -20.41 -21.42 4.32
N GLY A 124 -20.06 -20.17 4.60
CA GLY A 124 -20.40 -19.45 5.83
C GLY A 124 -21.86 -18.97 5.94
N ALA A 125 -22.19 -18.21 7.00
CA ALA A 125 -23.46 -17.47 7.10
C ALA A 125 -23.25 -15.98 6.78
N ILE A 126 -24.26 -15.32 6.22
CA ILE A 126 -24.28 -13.86 6.12
C ILE A 126 -25.03 -13.29 7.32
N SER A 127 -24.35 -12.44 8.09
CA SER A 127 -24.96 -11.69 9.17
C SER A 127 -25.24 -10.27 8.70
N ASP A 128 -26.50 -10.00 8.36
CA ASP A 128 -26.98 -8.68 7.97
C ASP A 128 -27.48 -7.88 9.18
N MET A 129 -26.85 -6.74 9.45
CA MET A 129 -27.22 -5.75 10.45
C MET A 129 -27.21 -4.34 9.84
N LEU A 130 -27.66 -4.24 8.58
CA LEU A 130 -27.74 -2.98 7.84
C LEU A 130 -29.09 -2.29 8.08
N GLU A 131 -29.03 -0.96 8.17
CA GLU A 131 -30.19 -0.08 8.19
C GLU A 131 -30.08 0.95 7.06
N THR A 132 -31.21 1.49 6.62
CA THR A 132 -31.27 2.58 5.62
C THR A 132 -31.91 3.84 6.20
N ALA A 133 -31.46 5.01 5.73
CA ALA A 133 -32.09 6.29 6.04
C ALA A 133 -32.32 7.13 4.78
N ALA A 134 -33.52 7.73 4.69
CA ALA A 134 -33.99 8.54 3.57
C ALA A 134 -33.33 9.95 3.53
N TYR A 135 -32.01 9.99 3.36
CA TYR A 135 -31.23 11.19 3.08
C TYR A 135 -30.37 10.98 1.83
N PRO A 136 -30.06 12.04 1.07
CA PRO A 136 -29.16 11.93 -0.07
C PRO A 136 -27.78 11.41 0.34
N ALA A 137 -27.17 10.62 -0.54
CA ALA A 137 -25.81 10.16 -0.35
C ALA A 137 -24.84 11.36 -0.25
N PRO A 138 -23.92 11.37 0.73
CA PRO A 138 -22.86 12.38 0.83
C PRO A 138 -21.97 12.37 -0.41
N GLU A 139 -21.29 13.49 -0.66
CA GLU A 139 -20.28 13.58 -1.71
C GLU A 139 -19.17 12.52 -1.50
N GLY A 140 -18.78 11.83 -2.57
CA GLY A 140 -17.77 10.75 -2.52
C GLY A 140 -18.27 9.40 -1.98
N TRP A 141 -19.53 9.30 -1.53
CA TRP A 141 -20.05 8.06 -0.93
C TRP A 141 -20.09 6.89 -1.92
N ASN A 142 -20.54 7.13 -3.15
CA ASN A 142 -20.69 6.08 -4.14
C ASN A 142 -19.34 5.51 -4.56
N GLU A 143 -18.33 6.36 -4.73
CA GLU A 143 -16.95 5.98 -5.02
C GLU A 143 -16.32 5.21 -3.85
N ALA A 144 -16.52 5.69 -2.62
CA ALA A 144 -16.04 5.02 -1.41
C ALA A 144 -16.69 3.63 -1.24
N PHE A 145 -17.99 3.54 -1.51
CA PHE A 145 -18.75 2.30 -1.44
C PHE A 145 -18.30 1.30 -2.51
N ALA A 146 -18.19 1.71 -3.77
CA ALA A 146 -17.70 0.87 -4.86
C ALA A 146 -16.28 0.35 -4.59
N TYR A 147 -15.38 1.21 -4.10
CA TYR A 147 -14.03 0.79 -3.73
C TYR A 147 -14.02 -0.17 -2.53
N GLY A 148 -14.89 0.06 -1.53
CA GLY A 148 -15.06 -0.86 -0.41
C GLY A 148 -15.54 -2.24 -0.85
N MET A 149 -16.44 -2.31 -1.84
CA MET A 149 -16.89 -3.56 -2.46
C MET A 149 -15.77 -4.27 -3.19
N GLU A 150 -14.96 -3.54 -3.95
CA GLU A 150 -13.82 -4.13 -4.63
C GLU A 150 -12.78 -4.68 -3.63
N ALA A 151 -12.57 -3.98 -2.52
CA ALA A 151 -11.71 -4.44 -1.44
C ALA A 151 -12.21 -5.74 -0.80
N ILE A 152 -13.51 -5.85 -0.46
CA ILE A 152 -14.03 -7.05 0.19
C ILE A 152 -14.02 -8.27 -0.75
N ARG A 153 -14.11 -8.08 -2.08
CA ARG A 153 -13.96 -9.16 -3.08
C ARG A 153 -12.57 -9.77 -3.06
N ARG A 154 -11.53 -8.92 -3.05
CA ARG A 154 -10.11 -9.33 -3.12
C ARG A 154 -9.56 -9.85 -1.80
N LEU A 155 -10.16 -9.46 -0.67
CA LEU A 155 -9.61 -9.70 0.66
C LEU A 155 -10.44 -10.73 1.45
N PRO A 156 -10.08 -12.03 1.42
CA PRO A 156 -10.86 -13.10 2.07
C PRO A 156 -10.85 -13.03 3.61
N ARG A 157 -9.88 -12.34 4.22
CA ARG A 157 -9.77 -12.15 5.67
C ARG A 157 -9.58 -10.68 5.97
N SER A 158 -10.68 -9.94 6.07
CA SER A 158 -10.62 -8.49 6.17
C SER A 158 -11.78 -7.85 6.93
N LYS A 159 -11.51 -6.62 7.38
CA LYS A 159 -12.49 -5.64 7.82
C LYS A 159 -12.36 -4.43 6.89
N VAL A 160 -13.44 -4.09 6.19
CA VAL A 160 -13.53 -2.91 5.33
C VAL A 160 -14.58 -1.97 5.91
N SER A 161 -14.17 -0.78 6.31
CA SER A 161 -15.05 0.27 6.82
C SER A 161 -15.15 1.38 5.78
N VAL A 162 -16.37 1.67 5.31
CA VAL A 162 -16.67 2.77 4.38
C VAL A 162 -17.44 3.85 5.12
N SER A 163 -17.07 5.10 4.93
CA SER A 163 -17.66 6.26 5.60
C SER A 163 -17.55 7.51 4.73
N GLN A 164 -18.17 8.61 5.15
CA GLN A 164 -17.96 9.94 4.54
C GLN A 164 -16.49 10.39 4.54
N SER A 165 -15.71 9.95 5.53
CA SER A 165 -14.27 10.26 5.63
C SER A 165 -13.40 9.39 4.71
N GLY A 166 -13.98 8.44 3.97
CA GLY A 166 -13.26 7.52 3.09
C GLY A 166 -13.32 6.07 3.57
N VAL A 167 -12.38 5.27 3.09
CA VAL A 167 -12.34 3.82 3.27
C VAL A 167 -11.15 3.39 4.11
N LYS A 168 -11.40 2.56 5.13
CA LYS A 168 -10.36 1.92 5.93
C LYS A 168 -10.41 0.42 5.72
N ILE A 169 -9.28 -0.17 5.35
CA ILE A 169 -9.12 -1.59 5.09
C ILE A 169 -8.12 -2.14 6.10
N THR A 170 -8.53 -3.16 6.84
CA THR A 170 -7.64 -3.98 7.68
C THR A 170 -7.75 -5.43 7.22
N ALA A 171 -6.65 -6.06 6.82
CA ALA A 171 -6.68 -7.42 6.30
C ALA A 171 -5.46 -8.26 6.71
N ILE A 172 -5.61 -9.58 6.52
CA ILE A 172 -4.55 -10.56 6.73
C ILE A 172 -4.29 -11.28 5.40
N ALA A 173 -3.08 -11.14 4.88
CA ALA A 173 -2.57 -11.92 3.76
C ALA A 173 -2.00 -13.27 4.26
N SER A 174 -1.88 -14.26 3.38
CA SER A 174 -1.24 -15.55 3.67
C SER A 174 0.28 -15.50 3.63
N SER A 175 0.86 -14.50 2.95
CA SER A 175 2.30 -14.34 2.77
C SER A 175 2.67 -12.88 2.52
N ALA A 176 3.97 -12.55 2.67
CA ALA A 176 4.48 -11.21 2.35
C ALA A 176 4.35 -10.86 0.86
N ASP A 177 4.48 -11.85 -0.03
CA ASP A 177 4.29 -11.64 -1.48
C ASP A 177 2.83 -11.33 -1.81
N GLU A 178 1.89 -12.06 -1.20
CA GLU A 178 0.47 -11.75 -1.33
C GLU A 178 0.12 -10.39 -0.73
N GLN A 179 0.69 -10.03 0.43
CA GLN A 179 0.51 -8.69 1.02
C GLN A 179 0.94 -7.59 0.04
N ARG A 180 2.13 -7.71 -0.57
CA ARG A 180 2.62 -6.74 -1.57
C ARG A 180 1.69 -6.67 -2.78
N ARG A 181 1.33 -7.83 -3.33
CA ARG A 181 0.40 -7.92 -4.47
C ARG A 181 -0.94 -7.25 -4.17
N LEU A 182 -1.62 -7.65 -3.09
CA LEU A 182 -2.91 -7.09 -2.69
C LEU A 182 -2.83 -5.59 -2.41
N THR A 183 -1.75 -5.12 -1.78
CA THR A 183 -1.54 -3.69 -1.53
C THR A 183 -1.41 -2.91 -2.84
N ASN A 184 -0.64 -3.43 -3.80
CA ASN A 184 -0.46 -2.81 -5.11
C ASN A 184 -1.79 -2.78 -5.89
N GLU A 185 -2.51 -3.90 -5.95
CA GLU A 185 -3.82 -4.00 -6.60
C GLU A 185 -4.83 -3.00 -6.01
N LEU A 186 -4.93 -2.92 -4.68
CA LEU A 186 -5.84 -1.98 -4.01
C LEU A 186 -5.44 -0.52 -4.23
N ASN A 187 -4.14 -0.22 -4.27
CA ASN A 187 -3.65 1.12 -4.58
C ASN A 187 -3.92 1.50 -6.04
N ALA A 188 -3.78 0.54 -6.97
CA ALA A 188 -4.09 0.75 -8.39
C ALA A 188 -5.60 0.95 -8.61
N ALA A 189 -6.45 0.24 -7.86
CA ALA A 189 -7.91 0.37 -7.93
C ALA A 189 -8.46 1.63 -7.21
N LYS A 190 -7.62 2.39 -6.49
CA LYS A 190 -8.06 3.52 -5.66
C LYS A 190 -8.57 4.70 -6.52
N PRO A 191 -9.82 5.16 -6.32
CA PRO A 191 -10.35 6.35 -7.00
C PRO A 191 -9.61 7.65 -6.63
N ALA A 192 -9.57 8.59 -7.58
CA ALA A 192 -9.00 9.92 -7.38
C ALA A 192 -9.72 10.68 -6.25
N GLY A 193 -8.96 11.29 -5.34
CA GLY A 193 -9.53 12.10 -4.24
C GLY A 193 -10.12 11.31 -3.07
N LEU A 194 -10.28 9.98 -3.19
CA LEU A 194 -10.75 9.15 -2.09
C LEU A 194 -9.65 8.98 -1.03
N GLN A 195 -9.97 9.26 0.23
CA GLN A 195 -9.10 8.93 1.35
C GLN A 195 -9.20 7.43 1.64
N VAL A 196 -8.08 6.73 1.54
CA VAL A 196 -8.00 5.29 1.82
C VAL A 196 -6.86 5.02 2.77
N ALA A 197 -7.14 4.28 3.85
CA ALA A 197 -6.15 3.75 4.77
C ALA A 197 -6.12 2.23 4.64
N ILE A 198 -5.00 1.68 4.18
CA ILE A 198 -4.79 0.25 3.96
C ILE A 198 -3.80 -0.28 5.01
N ASP A 199 -4.23 -1.28 5.78
CA ASP A 199 -3.42 -1.99 6.76
C ASP A 199 -3.54 -3.51 6.52
N ILE A 200 -2.65 -4.05 5.69
CA ILE A 200 -2.59 -5.49 5.43
C ILE A 200 -1.39 -6.06 6.16
N SER A 201 -1.62 -7.04 7.00
CA SER A 201 -0.57 -7.79 7.71
C SER A 201 -0.32 -9.14 7.04
N ALA A 202 0.90 -9.64 7.07
CA ALA A 202 1.26 -10.99 6.66
C ALA A 202 1.84 -11.79 7.84
N PRO A 203 1.58 -13.10 7.92
CA PRO A 203 2.24 -13.95 8.89
C PRO A 203 3.75 -13.92 8.65
N ARG A 204 4.50 -13.89 9.74
CA ARG A 204 5.96 -13.90 9.66
C ARG A 204 6.46 -15.24 9.14
N PRO A 205 7.40 -15.26 8.19
CA PRO A 205 7.95 -16.51 7.67
C PRO A 205 8.69 -17.26 8.79
N VAL A 206 8.63 -18.59 8.76
CA VAL A 206 9.49 -19.44 9.59
C VAL A 206 10.81 -19.60 8.84
N LEU A 207 11.92 -19.23 9.48
CA LEU A 207 13.26 -19.29 8.89
C LEU A 207 14.00 -20.50 9.49
N THR A 208 14.31 -21.48 8.65
CA THR A 208 15.00 -22.72 9.05
C THR A 208 16.07 -23.09 8.01
N PRO A 209 17.37 -23.04 8.34
CA PRO A 209 17.93 -22.52 9.59
C PRO A 209 17.81 -20.99 9.71
N PHE A 210 17.79 -20.48 10.94
CA PHE A 210 17.81 -19.06 11.23
C PHE A 210 19.21 -18.51 10.96
N THR A 211 19.39 -17.87 9.80
CA THR A 211 20.72 -17.59 9.24
C THR A 211 21.05 -16.11 9.25
N LEU A 212 22.29 -15.77 9.59
CA LEU A 212 22.88 -14.45 9.32
C LEU A 212 24.30 -14.61 8.82
N ARG A 213 24.65 -13.90 7.75
CA ARG A 213 25.98 -13.92 7.17
C ARG A 213 26.43 -12.51 6.83
N PHE A 214 27.50 -12.08 7.48
CA PHE A 214 28.11 -10.77 7.28
C PHE A 214 29.53 -10.94 6.73
N VAL A 215 29.83 -10.21 5.66
CA VAL A 215 31.10 -10.28 4.93
C VAL A 215 31.74 -8.91 4.89
N LEU A 216 33.03 -8.85 5.23
CA LEU A 216 33.89 -7.70 4.99
C LEU A 216 35.12 -8.18 4.23
N ASP A 217 35.26 -7.73 2.99
CA ASP A 217 36.36 -8.04 2.08
C ASP A 217 36.70 -6.82 1.21
N ALA A 218 37.48 -7.02 0.15
CA ALA A 218 37.88 -5.95 -0.78
C ALA A 218 36.71 -5.28 -1.52
N GLN A 219 35.54 -5.93 -1.60
CA GLN A 219 34.32 -5.39 -2.21
C GLN A 219 33.48 -4.56 -1.22
N GLY A 220 33.88 -4.52 0.05
CA GLY A 220 33.21 -3.76 1.10
C GLY A 220 32.28 -4.61 1.97
N ALA A 221 31.80 -3.99 3.06
CA ALA A 221 30.95 -4.64 4.04
C ALA A 221 29.54 -4.89 3.48
N ARG A 222 29.00 -6.10 3.67
CA ARG A 222 27.64 -6.44 3.24
C ARG A 222 27.05 -7.60 4.02
N PHE A 223 25.72 -7.68 4.00
CA PHE A 223 24.99 -8.88 4.42
C PHE A 223 24.75 -9.78 3.21
N ASP A 224 25.24 -11.03 3.30
CA ASP A 224 24.87 -12.10 2.36
C ASP A 224 23.53 -12.73 2.78
N ALA A 225 23.30 -12.82 4.10
CA ALA A 225 22.03 -13.18 4.71
C ALA A 225 21.82 -12.35 5.98
N CYS A 226 20.57 -11.97 6.26
CA CYS A 226 20.24 -11.31 7.51
C CYS A 226 18.83 -11.72 7.94
N SER A 227 18.75 -12.27 9.14
CA SER A 227 17.50 -12.66 9.80
C SER A 227 17.39 -12.00 11.16
N ALA A 228 16.18 -11.59 11.53
CA ALA A 228 15.87 -11.01 12.82
C ALA A 228 14.53 -11.51 13.36
N ASP A 229 14.40 -11.60 14.68
CA ASP A 229 13.21 -12.10 15.36
C ASP A 229 12.21 -10.99 15.71
N THR A 230 12.59 -9.73 15.59
CA THR A 230 11.75 -8.54 15.80
C THR A 230 12.26 -7.37 14.97
N ASP A 231 11.43 -6.35 14.75
CA ASP A 231 11.88 -5.09 14.12
C ASP A 231 12.94 -4.37 14.95
N ARG A 232 12.91 -4.52 16.29
CA ARG A 232 13.93 -3.99 17.20
C ARG A 232 15.27 -4.67 16.98
N ALA A 233 15.28 -6.01 16.92
CA ALA A 233 16.48 -6.79 16.60
C ALA A 233 17.02 -6.43 15.22
N ARG A 234 16.15 -6.34 14.20
CA ARG A 234 16.52 -5.90 12.85
C ARG A 234 17.24 -4.56 12.89
N THR A 235 16.64 -3.57 13.53
CA THR A 235 17.20 -2.22 13.62
C THR A 235 18.59 -2.23 14.25
N ARG A 236 18.79 -3.02 15.31
CA ARG A 236 20.08 -3.16 15.99
C ARG A 236 21.14 -3.81 15.10
N ILE A 237 20.81 -4.94 14.46
CA ILE A 237 21.72 -5.68 13.57
C ILE A 237 22.14 -4.79 12.39
N LEU A 238 21.18 -4.11 11.77
CA LEU A 238 21.45 -3.21 10.66
C LEU A 238 22.33 -2.02 11.08
N ALA A 239 22.11 -1.45 12.27
CA ALA A 239 22.97 -0.40 12.81
C ALA A 239 24.42 -0.89 13.04
N ALA A 240 24.61 -2.12 13.52
CA ALA A 240 25.93 -2.72 13.64
C ALA A 240 26.60 -2.90 12.27
N GLY A 241 25.83 -3.37 11.27
CA GLY A 241 26.30 -3.47 9.88
C GLY A 241 26.70 -2.12 9.28
N SER A 242 25.86 -1.09 9.42
CA SER A 242 26.19 0.28 8.97
C SER A 242 27.44 0.80 9.67
N ALA A 243 27.59 0.57 10.98
CA ALA A 243 28.78 0.96 11.71
C ALA A 243 30.05 0.19 11.26
N ALA A 244 29.89 -0.99 10.68
CA ALA A 244 30.96 -1.78 10.06
C ALA A 244 31.20 -1.47 8.58
N GLY A 245 30.47 -0.50 8.01
CA GLY A 245 30.69 0.02 6.65
C GLY A 245 29.69 -0.46 5.60
N VAL A 246 28.55 -1.07 5.99
CA VAL A 246 27.51 -1.44 5.02
C VAL A 246 26.83 -0.19 4.47
N GLU A 247 26.84 -0.06 3.15
CA GLU A 247 26.17 1.02 2.43
C GLU A 247 24.74 0.65 2.01
N GLY A 248 23.90 1.66 1.81
CA GLY A 248 22.53 1.48 1.32
C GLY A 248 21.53 0.98 2.37
N ARG A 249 20.44 0.35 1.90
CA ARG A 249 19.36 -0.22 2.73
C ARG A 249 19.40 -1.74 2.61
N PRO A 250 20.28 -2.43 3.37
CA PRO A 250 20.35 -3.88 3.33
C PRO A 250 19.02 -4.52 3.76
N ASN A 251 18.65 -5.59 3.08
CA ASN A 251 17.48 -6.37 3.45
C ASN A 251 17.80 -7.27 4.66
N CYS A 252 16.89 -7.34 5.62
CA CYS A 252 17.00 -8.22 6.77
C CYS A 252 15.62 -8.72 7.18
N THR A 253 15.38 -10.00 6.95
CA THR A 253 14.06 -10.62 7.04
C THR A 253 13.66 -10.83 8.50
N VAL A 254 12.45 -10.39 8.86
CA VAL A 254 11.91 -10.58 10.21
C VAL A 254 11.05 -11.84 10.26
N GLY A 255 11.54 -12.91 10.87
CA GLY A 255 10.93 -14.24 10.82
C GLY A 255 10.96 -15.00 12.15
N LEU A 256 10.18 -16.06 12.25
CA LEU A 256 10.18 -17.00 13.38
C LEU A 256 11.34 -18.00 13.23
N GLY A 257 11.72 -18.66 14.33
CA GLY A 257 12.80 -19.67 14.33
C GLY A 257 14.09 -19.23 15.03
N VAL A 258 14.07 -18.09 15.73
CA VAL A 258 15.28 -17.60 16.43
C VAL A 258 15.78 -18.59 17.48
N PRO A 259 17.08 -18.91 17.51
CA PRO A 259 17.64 -19.90 18.44
C PRO A 259 17.75 -19.36 19.88
N SER A 260 17.87 -18.03 20.03
CA SER A 260 18.01 -17.37 21.33
C SER A 260 17.48 -15.93 21.30
N PRO A 261 16.86 -15.43 22.40
CA PRO A 261 16.50 -14.01 22.54
C PRO A 261 17.70 -13.06 22.44
N SER A 262 18.92 -13.55 22.69
CA SER A 262 20.17 -12.77 22.57
C SER A 262 20.75 -12.72 21.16
N TRP A 263 20.01 -13.19 20.15
CA TRP A 263 20.46 -13.22 18.75
C TRP A 263 21.04 -11.88 18.27
N ALA A 264 20.29 -10.79 18.44
CA ALA A 264 20.72 -9.48 17.97
C ALA A 264 22.01 -9.00 18.65
N ASP A 265 22.23 -9.38 19.92
CA ASP A 265 23.44 -9.04 20.67
C ASP A 265 24.63 -9.86 20.17
N ALA A 266 24.48 -11.18 20.04
CA ALA A 266 25.51 -12.08 19.54
C ALA A 266 25.96 -11.68 18.12
N VAL A 267 25.00 -11.43 17.23
CA VAL A 267 25.25 -10.95 15.87
C VAL A 267 25.99 -9.61 15.87
N SER A 268 25.55 -8.64 16.68
CA SER A 268 26.19 -7.32 16.73
C SER A 268 27.64 -7.41 17.19
N THR A 269 27.92 -8.25 18.20
CA THR A 269 29.28 -8.53 18.69
C THR A 269 30.14 -9.17 17.60
N ALA A 270 29.60 -10.15 16.88
CA ALA A 270 30.31 -10.81 15.78
C ALA A 270 30.60 -9.87 14.60
N ILE A 271 29.67 -8.97 14.24
CA ILE A 271 29.90 -7.95 13.21
C ILE A 271 31.05 -7.01 13.63
N ASN A 272 31.12 -6.63 14.90
CA ASN A 272 32.23 -5.82 15.41
C ASN A 272 33.57 -6.58 15.39
N ALA A 273 33.56 -7.89 15.66
CA ALA A 273 34.74 -8.73 15.52
C ALA A 273 35.24 -8.76 14.06
N VAL A 274 34.33 -8.97 13.09
CA VAL A 274 34.66 -8.91 11.66
C VAL A 274 35.21 -7.54 11.26
N LYS A 275 34.59 -6.46 11.73
CA LYS A 275 35.08 -5.08 11.52
C LYS A 275 36.50 -4.89 12.05
N THR A 276 36.82 -5.46 13.21
CA THR A 276 38.14 -5.37 13.83
C THR A 276 39.20 -6.11 13.01
N LEU A 277 38.85 -7.28 12.47
CA LEU A 277 39.74 -8.08 11.62
C LEU A 277 39.99 -7.44 10.24
N GLY A 278 39.08 -6.59 9.76
CA GLY A 278 39.21 -5.87 8.49
C GLY A 278 38.99 -6.70 7.23
N ALA A 279 39.19 -8.03 7.29
CA ALA A 279 38.93 -8.97 6.20
C ALA A 279 38.48 -10.33 6.76
N ALA A 280 37.17 -10.48 6.98
CA ALA A 280 36.59 -11.70 7.54
C ALA A 280 35.10 -11.87 7.18
N THR A 281 34.61 -13.09 7.32
CA THR A 281 33.21 -13.45 7.19
C THR A 281 32.74 -14.13 8.46
N VAL A 282 31.59 -13.71 8.99
CA VAL A 282 30.90 -14.45 10.05
C VAL A 282 29.56 -14.97 9.57
N THR A 283 29.29 -16.24 9.86
CA THR A 283 28.04 -16.94 9.52
C THR A 283 27.44 -17.53 10.78
N PHE A 284 26.20 -17.16 11.07
CA PHE A 284 25.34 -17.81 12.05
C PHE A 284 24.36 -18.72 11.30
N SER A 285 24.24 -19.95 11.76
CA SER A 285 23.19 -20.89 11.36
C SER A 285 22.61 -21.47 12.64
N ASP A 286 21.44 -20.98 13.05
CA ASP A 286 20.89 -21.23 14.39
C ASP A 286 21.91 -20.88 15.48
N ALA A 287 22.23 -21.81 16.38
CA ALA A 287 23.18 -21.59 17.47
C ALA A 287 24.65 -21.64 17.03
N ASP A 288 24.93 -22.05 15.79
CA ASP A 288 26.29 -22.29 15.34
C ASP A 288 26.86 -21.04 14.68
N VAL A 289 28.08 -20.66 15.10
CA VAL A 289 28.79 -19.47 14.63
C VAL A 289 30.09 -19.89 13.96
N SER A 290 30.27 -19.52 12.70
CA SER A 290 31.50 -19.76 11.93
C SER A 290 32.14 -18.43 11.57
N LEU A 291 33.38 -18.21 11.99
CA LEU A 291 34.19 -17.05 11.63
C LEU A 291 35.36 -17.48 10.73
N VAL A 292 35.39 -16.97 9.50
CA VAL A 292 36.47 -17.23 8.54
C VAL A 292 37.22 -15.92 8.28
N ALA A 293 38.48 -15.84 8.68
CA ALA A 293 39.34 -14.68 8.45
C ALA A 293 40.23 -14.91 7.22
N ALA A 294 40.45 -13.86 6.42
CA ALA A 294 41.31 -13.94 5.25
C ALA A 294 42.79 -14.12 5.63
N ASP A 295 43.60 -14.66 4.72
CA ASP A 295 45.05 -14.90 4.92
C ASP A 295 45.87 -13.63 5.19
N SER A 296 45.32 -12.46 4.84
CA SER A 296 45.89 -11.14 5.13
C SER A 296 45.88 -10.76 6.62
N VAL A 297 45.06 -11.43 7.44
CA VAL A 297 44.95 -11.19 8.88
C VAL A 297 46.10 -11.88 9.61
N SER A 298 46.75 -11.17 10.54
CA SER A 298 47.83 -11.77 11.33
C SER A 298 47.30 -12.79 12.34
N GLN A 299 48.02 -13.90 12.55
CA GLN A 299 47.62 -14.94 13.51
C GLN A 299 47.39 -14.36 14.93
N ALA A 300 48.25 -13.44 15.39
CA ALA A 300 48.11 -12.85 16.72
C ALA A 300 46.85 -11.99 16.87
N GLU A 301 46.47 -11.27 15.82
CA GLU A 301 45.24 -10.49 15.79
C GLU A 301 44.01 -11.39 15.71
N PHE A 302 44.07 -12.43 14.88
CA PHE A 302 43.05 -13.46 14.78
C PHE A 302 42.78 -14.12 16.14
N ASP A 303 43.82 -14.64 16.82
CA ASP A 303 43.69 -15.32 18.11
C ASP A 303 43.09 -14.39 19.19
N ARG A 304 43.49 -13.12 19.19
CA ARG A 304 42.95 -12.11 20.13
C ARG A 304 41.46 -11.86 19.89
N VAL A 305 41.07 -11.58 18.64
CA VAL A 305 39.67 -11.26 18.31
C VAL A 305 38.77 -12.48 18.49
N VAL A 306 39.24 -13.68 18.16
CA VAL A 306 38.50 -14.93 18.40
C VAL A 306 38.26 -15.14 19.88
N GLY A 307 39.28 -14.95 20.73
CA GLY A 307 39.13 -15.10 22.18
C GLY A 307 38.19 -14.05 22.81
N GLU A 308 38.25 -12.81 22.33
CA GLU A 308 37.32 -11.74 22.74
C GLU A 308 35.88 -12.06 22.30
N LEU A 309 35.68 -12.56 21.07
CA LEU A 309 34.38 -12.94 20.54
C LEU A 309 33.79 -14.13 21.31
N ASP A 310 34.57 -15.19 21.51
CA ASP A 310 34.15 -16.40 22.24
C ASP A 310 33.72 -16.06 23.68
N SER A 311 34.47 -15.18 24.35
CA SER A 311 34.13 -14.71 25.71
C SER A 311 32.89 -13.81 25.76
N ALA A 312 32.55 -13.14 24.66
CA ALA A 312 31.43 -12.21 24.58
C ALA A 312 30.15 -12.85 24.03
N LEU A 313 30.25 -14.01 23.38
CA LEU A 313 29.11 -14.76 22.90
C LEU A 313 28.36 -15.42 24.08
N PRO A 314 27.02 -15.37 24.10
CA PRO A 314 26.23 -16.12 25.08
C PRO A 314 26.43 -17.64 24.94
N ASP A 315 26.40 -18.39 26.05
CA ASP A 315 26.66 -19.84 26.13
C ASP A 315 25.88 -20.73 25.14
N VAL A 316 24.74 -20.26 24.65
CA VAL A 316 23.93 -20.98 23.66
C VAL A 316 24.60 -21.05 22.29
N PHE A 317 25.55 -20.15 21.99
CA PHE A 317 26.22 -20.08 20.70
C PHE A 317 27.56 -20.82 20.72
N SER A 318 27.83 -21.61 19.68
CA SER A 318 29.09 -22.35 19.52
C SER A 318 29.93 -21.73 18.42
N LEU A 319 31.10 -21.17 18.78
CA LEU A 319 32.02 -20.56 17.83
C LEU A 319 33.04 -21.56 17.26
N SER A 320 33.11 -21.62 15.93
CA SER A 320 34.20 -22.22 15.17
C SER A 320 34.90 -21.12 14.37
N ALA A 321 36.21 -21.01 14.47
CA ALA A 321 36.97 -19.97 13.79
C ALA A 321 38.13 -20.58 12.99
N VAL A 322 38.29 -20.14 11.74
CA VAL A 322 39.35 -20.58 10.83
C VAL A 322 40.03 -19.37 10.20
N LEU A 323 41.37 -19.34 10.25
CA LEU A 323 42.18 -18.44 9.44
C LEU A 323 42.50 -19.13 8.12
N GLU A 324 42.07 -18.53 7.01
CA GLU A 324 42.40 -19.04 5.68
C GLU A 324 43.91 -19.10 5.51
N ARG A 325 44.41 -20.25 5.03
CA ARG A 325 45.79 -20.37 4.57
C ARG A 325 45.78 -20.30 3.06
N LYS A 326 46.73 -19.55 2.51
CA LYS A 326 46.98 -19.53 1.07
C LYS A 326 47.12 -20.98 0.57
N SER A 327 46.19 -21.41 -0.26
CA SER A 327 46.16 -22.78 -0.76
C SER A 327 47.36 -23.00 -1.69
N ASP A 328 48.29 -23.87 -1.28
CA ASP A 328 49.35 -24.44 -2.13
C ASP A 328 48.75 -25.52 -3.06
N ALA A 329 47.71 -25.18 -3.83
CA ALA A 329 47.06 -26.15 -4.70
C ALA A 329 47.91 -26.39 -5.97
N ALA A 330 48.86 -27.33 -5.84
CA ALA A 330 49.34 -28.18 -6.93
C ALA A 330 48.43 -29.42 -7.13
N LEU A 331 47.12 -29.29 -6.85
CA LEU A 331 46.08 -30.28 -7.17
C LEU A 331 45.16 -29.65 -8.23
N GLY A 332 45.24 -30.14 -9.47
CA GLY A 332 44.39 -29.70 -10.59
C GLY A 332 42.92 -30.09 -10.37
N PRO A 333 41.95 -29.37 -10.96
CA PRO A 333 40.79 -28.96 -10.20
C PRO A 333 39.62 -29.91 -10.51
N ALA A 334 39.26 -30.74 -9.54
CA ALA A 334 37.92 -31.30 -9.53
C ALA A 334 36.93 -30.12 -9.51
N GLU A 335 36.23 -29.92 -10.62
CA GLU A 335 35.24 -28.85 -10.78
C GLU A 335 33.94 -29.40 -11.33
N PHE A 336 32.85 -28.86 -10.82
CA PHE A 336 31.52 -28.98 -11.40
C PHE A 336 30.99 -27.58 -11.64
N THR A 337 30.37 -27.35 -12.80
CA THR A 337 29.76 -26.08 -13.16
C THR A 337 28.33 -26.30 -13.61
N ALA A 338 27.42 -25.46 -13.13
CA ALA A 338 26.07 -25.35 -13.66
C ALA A 338 25.82 -23.90 -14.09
N SER A 339 25.36 -23.67 -15.31
CA SER A 339 25.04 -22.33 -15.83
C SER A 339 23.59 -22.25 -16.29
N LEU A 340 22.88 -21.22 -15.87
CA LEU A 340 21.51 -20.88 -16.23
C LEU A 340 21.51 -19.67 -17.16
N SER A 341 21.02 -19.83 -18.38
CA SER A 341 20.86 -18.72 -19.34
C SER A 341 19.57 -17.93 -19.06
N PRO A 342 19.48 -16.66 -19.52
CA PRO A 342 18.26 -15.87 -19.40
C PRO A 342 17.04 -16.49 -20.10
N GLU A 343 17.22 -17.38 -21.09
CA GLU A 343 16.11 -18.14 -21.69
C GLU A 343 15.64 -19.35 -20.83
N GLY A 344 16.27 -19.53 -19.66
CA GLY A 344 16.00 -20.61 -18.73
C GLY A 344 16.64 -21.95 -19.11
N ARG A 345 17.66 -21.97 -19.99
CA ARG A 345 18.40 -23.20 -20.31
C ARG A 345 19.50 -23.44 -19.30
N VAL A 346 19.64 -24.68 -18.86
CA VAL A 346 20.66 -25.09 -17.89
C VAL A 346 21.67 -26.01 -18.55
N GLU A 347 22.94 -25.70 -18.37
CA GLU A 347 24.05 -26.53 -18.80
C GLU A 347 24.84 -27.02 -17.58
N LEU A 348 24.99 -28.34 -17.46
CA LEU A 348 25.72 -29.02 -16.38
C LEU A 348 26.99 -29.64 -16.95
N ARG A 349 28.14 -29.26 -16.42
CA ARG A 349 29.46 -29.74 -16.86
C ARG A 349 30.34 -30.09 -15.66
N GLY A 350 31.36 -30.92 -15.90
CA GLY A 350 32.38 -31.23 -14.91
C GLY A 350 32.23 -32.63 -14.31
N ARG A 351 32.77 -32.83 -13.11
CA ARG A 351 32.97 -34.16 -12.52
C ARG A 351 31.87 -34.52 -11.51
N VAL A 352 31.47 -35.80 -11.49
CA VAL A 352 30.52 -36.41 -10.55
C VAL A 352 31.09 -37.74 -10.05
N THR A 353 30.74 -38.17 -8.84
CA THR A 353 31.33 -39.34 -8.17
C THR A 353 31.01 -40.64 -8.89
N ASP A 354 29.77 -40.80 -9.36
CA ASP A 354 29.23 -42.05 -9.87
C ASP A 354 27.98 -41.80 -10.74
N GLU A 355 27.44 -42.87 -11.32
CA GLU A 355 26.24 -42.82 -12.17
C GLU A 355 25.00 -42.38 -11.37
N LEU A 356 24.90 -42.76 -10.10
CA LEU A 356 23.77 -42.38 -9.25
C LEU A 356 23.73 -40.86 -9.03
N LEU A 357 24.88 -40.23 -8.78
CA LEU A 357 24.98 -38.78 -8.67
C LEU A 357 24.68 -38.10 -10.01
N ARG A 358 25.18 -38.65 -11.13
CA ARG A 358 24.84 -38.12 -12.46
C ARG A 358 23.33 -38.09 -12.67
N ASP A 359 22.67 -39.20 -12.40
CA ASP A 359 21.23 -39.35 -12.58
C ASP A 359 20.45 -38.45 -11.61
N ALA A 360 20.88 -38.35 -10.36
CA ALA A 360 20.28 -37.47 -9.37
C ALA A 360 20.39 -35.99 -9.80
N VAL A 361 21.58 -35.55 -10.22
CA VAL A 361 21.84 -34.18 -10.69
C VAL A 361 21.02 -33.85 -11.93
N SER A 362 20.99 -34.75 -12.91
CA SER A 362 20.21 -34.57 -14.13
C SER A 362 18.71 -34.53 -13.82
N SER A 363 18.20 -35.46 -13.02
CA SER A 363 16.78 -35.53 -12.67
C SER A 363 16.35 -34.33 -11.84
N TYR A 364 17.17 -33.90 -10.88
CA TYR A 364 16.90 -32.72 -10.07
C TYR A 364 16.84 -31.46 -10.94
N ALA A 365 17.82 -31.27 -11.83
CA ALA A 365 17.82 -30.14 -12.75
C ALA A 365 16.60 -30.15 -13.68
N GLN A 366 16.23 -31.32 -14.22
CA GLN A 366 15.06 -31.44 -15.10
C GLN A 366 13.75 -31.16 -14.35
N ALA A 367 13.63 -31.59 -13.10
CA ALA A 367 12.48 -31.29 -12.26
C ALA A 367 12.38 -29.79 -11.94
N ARG A 368 13.51 -29.12 -11.74
CA ARG A 368 13.54 -27.71 -11.33
C ARG A 368 13.44 -26.72 -12.50
N PHE A 369 14.04 -27.03 -13.63
CA PHE A 369 14.20 -26.13 -14.79
C PHE A 369 13.48 -26.62 -16.07
N GLY A 370 12.98 -27.86 -16.07
CA GLY A 370 12.24 -28.46 -17.17
C GLY A 370 13.07 -29.42 -18.03
N VAL A 371 12.47 -30.55 -18.41
CA VAL A 371 13.14 -31.68 -19.09
C VAL A 371 13.85 -31.27 -20.39
N GLY A 372 13.24 -30.41 -21.21
CA GLY A 372 13.79 -29.97 -22.50
C GLY A 372 14.79 -28.82 -22.44
N LYS A 373 15.06 -28.29 -21.25
CA LYS A 373 15.93 -27.11 -21.05
C LYS A 373 17.28 -27.46 -20.42
N VAL A 374 17.48 -28.71 -20.01
CA VAL A 374 18.69 -29.16 -19.33
C VAL A 374 19.58 -29.95 -20.28
N TYR A 375 20.82 -29.48 -20.42
CA TYR A 375 21.90 -30.20 -21.09
C TYR A 375 22.93 -30.68 -20.06
N SER A 376 23.18 -31.98 -20.01
CA SER A 376 24.13 -32.58 -19.08
C SER A 376 25.31 -33.19 -19.83
N ALA A 377 26.52 -32.72 -19.52
CA ALA A 377 27.79 -33.17 -20.08
C ALA A 377 28.80 -33.44 -18.95
N THR A 378 28.39 -34.26 -17.98
CA THR A 378 29.19 -34.61 -16.80
C THR A 378 30.00 -35.89 -17.01
N ARG A 379 31.18 -35.95 -16.37
CA ARG A 379 32.07 -37.11 -16.39
C ARG A 379 32.17 -37.73 -15.00
N ILE A 380 32.18 -39.05 -14.92
CA ILE A 380 32.40 -39.77 -13.66
C ILE A 380 33.88 -39.73 -13.27
N ASP A 381 34.13 -39.45 -11.99
CA ASP A 381 35.42 -39.45 -11.31
C ASP A 381 35.19 -39.89 -9.86
N ASP A 382 35.73 -41.04 -9.48
CA ASP A 382 35.58 -41.64 -8.16
C ASP A 382 36.56 -41.09 -7.12
N ASP A 383 37.59 -40.34 -7.54
CA ASP A 383 38.60 -39.73 -6.67
C ASP A 383 38.20 -38.32 -6.17
N LEU A 384 36.91 -37.99 -6.18
CA LEU A 384 36.42 -36.67 -5.77
C LEU A 384 36.38 -36.51 -4.23
N PRO A 385 36.54 -35.28 -3.72
CA PRO A 385 36.53 -35.02 -2.28
C PRO A 385 35.23 -35.42 -1.57
N ASP A 386 35.32 -35.70 -0.27
CA ASP A 386 34.17 -35.97 0.57
C ASP A 386 33.14 -34.81 0.53
N GLY A 387 31.86 -35.17 0.54
CA GLY A 387 30.76 -34.20 0.46
C GLY A 387 30.51 -33.61 -0.93
N TRP A 388 31.23 -34.04 -1.97
CA TRP A 388 31.00 -33.60 -3.35
C TRP A 388 29.53 -33.68 -3.81
N PRO A 389 28.78 -34.80 -3.58
CA PRO A 389 27.37 -34.88 -3.94
C PRO A 389 26.53 -33.75 -3.33
N VAL A 390 26.77 -33.45 -2.06
CA VAL A 390 26.04 -32.44 -1.30
C VAL A 390 26.34 -31.04 -1.84
N ARG A 391 27.62 -30.74 -2.13
CA ARG A 391 28.03 -29.47 -2.73
C ARG A 391 27.37 -29.23 -4.08
N VAL A 392 27.36 -30.24 -4.94
CA VAL A 392 26.75 -30.16 -6.27
C VAL A 392 25.25 -29.90 -6.18
N LEU A 393 24.54 -30.66 -5.34
CA LEU A 393 23.09 -30.50 -5.19
C LEU A 393 22.71 -29.17 -4.52
N ALA A 394 23.44 -28.74 -3.49
CA ALA A 394 23.22 -27.45 -2.83
C ALA A 394 23.47 -26.27 -3.79
N GLY A 395 24.48 -26.39 -4.65
CA GLY A 395 24.74 -25.44 -5.72
C GLY A 395 23.58 -25.39 -6.73
N LEU A 396 23.10 -26.54 -7.20
CA LEU A 396 21.96 -26.64 -8.12
C LEU A 396 20.66 -26.09 -7.54
N GLU A 397 20.39 -26.34 -6.26
CA GLU A 397 19.26 -25.75 -5.53
C GLU A 397 19.37 -24.22 -5.51
N SER A 398 20.56 -23.70 -5.19
CA SER A 398 20.85 -22.26 -5.18
C SER A 398 20.70 -21.60 -6.55
N LEU A 399 21.06 -22.29 -7.64
CA LEU A 399 20.87 -21.80 -9.00
C LEU A 399 19.38 -21.56 -9.33
N GLY A 400 18.48 -22.30 -8.69
CA GLY A 400 17.04 -22.15 -8.85
C GLY A 400 16.47 -20.83 -8.30
N GLU A 401 17.23 -20.11 -7.46
CA GLU A 401 16.86 -18.79 -6.92
C GLU A 401 17.22 -17.63 -7.86
N LEU A 402 17.90 -17.94 -8.97
CA LEU A 402 18.39 -16.97 -9.96
C LEU A 402 17.53 -17.01 -11.22
N ALA A 403 17.43 -15.86 -11.89
CA ALA A 403 16.86 -15.78 -13.23
C ALA A 403 17.91 -16.18 -14.29
N GLU A 404 19.16 -15.76 -14.06
CA GLU A 404 20.34 -16.16 -14.82
C GLU A 404 21.55 -16.22 -13.89
N GLY A 405 22.51 -17.10 -14.18
CA GLY A 405 23.69 -17.23 -13.31
C GLY A 405 24.51 -18.46 -13.52
N ARG A 406 25.50 -18.65 -12.64
CA ARG A 406 26.43 -19.77 -12.65
C ARG A 406 26.75 -20.23 -11.24
N VAL A 407 26.95 -21.52 -11.12
CA VAL A 407 27.47 -22.19 -9.92
C VAL A 407 28.79 -22.85 -10.29
N LEU A 408 29.79 -22.66 -9.43
CA LEU A 408 31.07 -23.35 -9.50
C LEU A 408 31.34 -24.09 -8.19
N VAL A 409 31.51 -25.40 -8.29
CA VAL A 409 31.86 -26.26 -7.16
C VAL A 409 33.31 -26.68 -7.32
N ARG A 410 34.12 -26.42 -6.29
CA ARG A 410 35.50 -26.89 -6.12
C ARG A 410 35.61 -27.76 -4.87
N ALA A 411 36.79 -28.30 -4.64
CA ALA A 411 37.08 -29.19 -3.51
C ALA A 411 36.72 -28.58 -2.15
N ASP A 412 37.01 -27.29 -1.96
CA ASP A 412 36.84 -26.58 -0.69
C ASP A 412 35.73 -25.51 -0.74
N THR A 413 35.29 -25.08 -1.93
CA THR A 413 34.45 -23.90 -2.11
C THR A 413 33.26 -24.13 -3.03
N VAL A 414 32.11 -23.53 -2.71
CA VAL A 414 30.97 -23.37 -3.63
C VAL A 414 30.77 -21.88 -3.93
N GLU A 415 30.79 -21.50 -5.21
CA GLU A 415 30.58 -20.12 -5.65
C GLU A 415 29.28 -20.03 -6.46
N VAL A 416 28.40 -19.10 -6.08
CA VAL A 416 27.12 -18.82 -6.76
C VAL A 416 27.13 -17.36 -7.20
N GLU A 417 26.92 -17.13 -8.49
CA GLU A 417 26.88 -15.79 -9.09
C GLU A 417 25.70 -15.64 -10.05
N GLY A 418 25.10 -14.46 -10.12
CA GLY A 418 24.03 -14.19 -11.08
C GLY A 418 23.11 -13.03 -10.73
N VAL A 419 21.97 -13.01 -11.41
CA VAL A 419 20.95 -11.96 -11.31
C VAL A 419 19.60 -12.58 -10.92
N THR A 420 18.84 -11.87 -10.10
CA THR A 420 17.55 -12.35 -9.58
C THR A 420 16.54 -11.21 -9.47
N GLY A 421 15.27 -11.53 -9.71
CA GLY A 421 14.13 -10.64 -9.45
C GLY A 421 13.62 -10.69 -8.01
N SER A 422 14.28 -11.43 -7.11
CA SER A 422 13.88 -11.56 -5.71
C SER A 422 14.86 -10.84 -4.78
N GLN A 423 14.36 -9.86 -4.02
CA GLN A 423 15.16 -9.14 -3.02
C GLN A 423 15.66 -10.04 -1.87
N ASN A 424 15.11 -11.25 -1.72
CA ASN A 424 15.47 -12.22 -0.68
C ASN A 424 16.38 -13.36 -1.20
N ALA A 425 16.57 -13.50 -2.52
CA ALA A 425 17.25 -14.65 -3.11
C ALA A 425 18.68 -14.83 -2.58
N ARG A 426 19.43 -13.74 -2.40
CA ARG A 426 20.79 -13.81 -1.81
C ARG A 426 20.79 -14.45 -0.42
N GLY A 427 19.84 -14.07 0.42
CA GLY A 427 19.66 -14.62 1.76
C GLY A 427 19.23 -16.09 1.72
N ARG A 428 18.30 -16.45 0.82
CA ARG A 428 17.86 -17.83 0.61
C ARG A 428 18.99 -18.74 0.14
N ILE A 429 19.79 -18.30 -0.84
CA ILE A 429 20.97 -19.03 -1.32
C ILE A 429 21.94 -19.27 -0.17
N SER A 430 22.23 -18.22 0.62
CA SER A 430 23.13 -18.35 1.77
C SER A 430 22.59 -19.31 2.84
N GLN A 431 21.27 -19.33 3.07
CA GLN A 431 20.61 -20.26 3.98
C GLN A 431 20.69 -21.70 3.47
N VAL A 432 20.42 -21.95 2.18
CA VAL A 432 20.55 -23.27 1.54
C VAL A 432 22.00 -23.77 1.65
N LEU A 433 22.98 -22.94 1.30
CA LEU A 433 24.38 -23.33 1.38
C LEU A 433 24.83 -23.57 2.82
N SER A 434 24.38 -22.77 3.78
CA SER A 434 24.72 -22.96 5.21
C SER A 434 24.11 -24.26 5.75
N ASP A 435 22.84 -24.54 5.44
CA ASP A 435 22.13 -25.76 5.85
C ASP A 435 22.78 -27.02 5.26
N LYS A 436 23.01 -27.02 3.95
CA LYS A 436 23.45 -28.21 3.23
C LYS A 436 24.94 -28.50 3.40
N LEU A 437 25.79 -27.47 3.38
CA LEU A 437 27.25 -27.67 3.47
C LEU A 437 27.70 -27.89 4.92
N GLY A 438 26.96 -27.36 5.89
CA GLY A 438 27.30 -27.43 7.30
C GLY A 438 28.40 -26.44 7.73
N GLN A 439 28.75 -26.49 9.01
CA GLN A 439 29.65 -25.52 9.65
C GLN A 439 31.08 -25.56 9.07
N GLY A 440 31.70 -24.39 8.95
CA GLY A 440 33.10 -24.24 8.53
C GLY A 440 33.37 -24.44 7.04
N GLN A 441 32.35 -24.74 6.23
CA GLN A 441 32.50 -24.81 4.78
C GLN A 441 32.49 -23.42 4.14
N THR A 442 33.39 -23.19 3.20
CA THR A 442 33.53 -21.89 2.53
C THR A 442 32.63 -21.85 1.29
N PHE A 443 31.87 -20.77 1.16
CA PHE A 443 31.09 -20.49 -0.04
C PHE A 443 31.06 -18.98 -0.33
N LYS A 444 30.78 -18.61 -1.57
CA LYS A 444 30.69 -17.21 -2.04
C LYS A 444 29.37 -16.97 -2.76
N VAL A 445 28.70 -15.87 -2.43
CA VAL A 445 27.42 -15.48 -3.04
C VAL A 445 27.51 -14.07 -3.63
N SER A 446 27.59 -14.01 -4.96
CA SER A 446 27.71 -12.79 -5.77
C SER A 446 26.45 -12.59 -6.61
N VAL A 447 25.35 -12.24 -5.94
CA VAL A 447 24.02 -12.14 -6.56
C VAL A 447 23.52 -10.70 -6.53
N ARG A 448 23.05 -10.20 -7.68
CA ARG A 448 22.49 -8.86 -7.85
C ARG A 448 20.98 -8.91 -8.06
N TYR A 449 20.26 -8.01 -7.39
CA TYR A 449 18.83 -7.78 -7.65
C TYR A 449 18.64 -6.93 -8.91
N ASP A 450 17.67 -7.32 -9.75
CA ASP A 450 17.23 -6.54 -10.90
C ASP A 450 15.71 -6.35 -10.82
N GLU A 451 15.27 -5.10 -10.70
CA GLU A 451 13.87 -4.73 -10.54
C GLU A 451 13.01 -5.16 -11.74
N LYS A 452 13.58 -5.17 -12.95
CA LYS A 452 12.88 -5.62 -14.16
C LYS A 452 12.50 -7.10 -14.15
N LEU A 453 13.20 -7.89 -13.34
CA LEU A 453 12.93 -9.32 -13.18
C LEU A 453 11.98 -9.59 -12.01
N ASP A 454 11.63 -8.57 -11.22
CA ASP A 454 10.66 -8.69 -10.13
C ASP A 454 9.24 -8.70 -10.71
N PRO A 455 8.46 -9.79 -10.54
CA PRO A 455 7.14 -9.91 -11.14
C PRO A 455 6.12 -8.90 -10.58
N LEU A 456 6.40 -8.26 -9.44
CA LEU A 456 5.51 -7.27 -8.81
C LEU A 456 6.00 -5.83 -9.01
N ALA A 457 7.31 -5.61 -9.08
CA ALA A 457 7.91 -4.27 -9.25
C ALA A 457 8.28 -3.95 -10.71
N GLY A 458 8.32 -4.95 -11.59
CA GLY A 458 8.63 -4.79 -13.01
C GLY A 458 7.47 -4.31 -13.87
N LEU A 459 6.24 -4.21 -13.33
CA LEU A 459 5.08 -3.70 -14.06
C LEU A 459 5.08 -2.16 -14.05
N PRO A 460 4.83 -1.48 -15.17
CA PRO A 460 4.76 -0.02 -15.21
C PRO A 460 3.57 0.50 -14.38
N THR A 461 3.71 1.68 -13.79
CA THR A 461 2.59 2.34 -13.11
C THR A 461 1.52 2.76 -14.12
N ALA A 462 0.27 2.98 -13.66
CA ALA A 462 -0.81 3.46 -14.53
C ALA A 462 -0.43 4.73 -15.33
N GLN A 463 0.26 5.67 -14.68
CA GLN A 463 0.77 6.89 -15.33
C GLN A 463 1.87 6.61 -16.36
N GLU A 464 2.80 5.69 -16.08
CA GLU A 464 3.85 5.31 -17.03
C GLU A 464 3.25 4.60 -18.24
N CYS A 465 2.33 3.65 -18.04
CA CYS A 465 1.55 3.01 -19.10
C CYS A 465 0.87 4.05 -20.00
N ALA A 466 0.16 5.01 -19.41
CA ALA A 466 -0.52 6.06 -20.17
C ALA A 466 0.45 6.98 -20.90
N ALA A 467 1.59 7.31 -20.29
CA ALA A 467 2.62 8.13 -20.90
C ALA A 467 3.26 7.43 -22.11
N GLU A 468 3.54 6.12 -22.01
CA GLU A 468 4.08 5.32 -23.11
C GLU A 468 3.10 5.19 -24.27
N VAL A 469 1.83 4.88 -23.99
CA VAL A 469 0.75 4.89 -24.98
C VAL A 469 0.64 6.25 -25.67
N THR A 470 0.69 7.34 -24.90
CA THR A 470 0.65 8.71 -25.43
C THR A 470 1.88 9.01 -26.29
N ALA A 471 3.07 8.54 -25.90
CA ALA A 471 4.30 8.73 -26.66
C ALA A 471 4.24 8.00 -28.01
N ILE A 472 3.71 6.77 -28.04
CA ILE A 472 3.47 6.02 -29.28
C ILE A 472 2.56 6.81 -30.21
N LEU A 473 1.40 7.27 -29.71
CA LEU A 473 0.40 8.01 -30.49
C LEU A 473 0.88 9.39 -30.94
N SER A 474 1.79 10.02 -30.19
CA SER A 474 2.43 11.29 -30.56
C SER A 474 3.44 11.12 -31.69
N SER A 475 4.11 9.97 -31.76
CA SER A 475 5.08 9.65 -32.81
C SER A 475 4.43 9.18 -34.11
N ARG A 476 3.30 8.48 -34.01
CA ARG A 476 2.61 7.83 -35.12
C ARG A 476 1.10 7.81 -34.87
N LYS A 477 0.30 8.28 -35.83
CA LYS A 477 -1.16 8.41 -35.69
C LYS A 477 -1.90 7.18 -36.21
N ILE A 478 -3.00 6.82 -35.54
CA ILE A 478 -3.99 5.87 -36.05
C ILE A 478 -4.82 6.59 -37.11
N THR A 479 -4.70 6.16 -38.37
CA THR A 479 -5.42 6.77 -39.50
C THR A 479 -6.60 5.93 -39.94
N PHE A 480 -7.64 6.62 -40.43
CA PHE A 480 -8.85 6.03 -40.97
C PHE A 480 -9.16 6.64 -42.34
N PRO A 481 -9.60 5.85 -43.33
CA PRO A 481 -10.11 6.40 -44.58
C PRO A 481 -11.29 7.35 -44.34
N PRO A 482 -11.52 8.32 -45.25
CA PRO A 482 -12.64 9.25 -45.15
C PRO A 482 -13.98 8.53 -45.00
N GLY A 483 -14.77 8.91 -44.00
CA GLY A 483 -16.09 8.30 -43.72
C GLY A 483 -16.05 6.85 -43.24
N SER A 484 -14.87 6.29 -42.96
CA SER A 484 -14.71 4.91 -42.51
C SER A 484 -14.22 4.82 -41.05
N ALA A 485 -14.58 3.72 -40.39
CA ALA A 485 -14.02 3.27 -39.12
C ALA A 485 -13.04 2.09 -39.29
N GLU A 486 -12.76 1.70 -40.54
CA GLU A 486 -11.76 0.68 -40.86
C GLU A 486 -10.35 1.24 -40.63
N ILE A 487 -9.54 0.54 -39.85
CA ILE A 487 -8.16 0.94 -39.54
C ILE A 487 -7.29 0.68 -40.76
N ASP A 488 -6.57 1.70 -41.22
CA ASP A 488 -5.66 1.58 -42.36
C ASP A 488 -4.55 0.55 -42.09
N GLY A 489 -4.16 -0.23 -43.11
CA GLY A 489 -3.06 -1.19 -43.04
C GLY A 489 -1.70 -0.56 -42.66
N GLN A 490 -1.51 0.75 -42.87
CA GLN A 490 -0.32 1.48 -42.39
C GLN A 490 -0.28 1.62 -40.85
N THR A 491 -1.41 1.41 -40.17
CA THR A 491 -1.56 1.53 -38.71
C THR A 491 -1.24 0.22 -37.98
N VAL A 492 -1.03 -0.89 -38.68
CA VAL A 492 -0.76 -2.22 -38.09
C VAL A 492 0.41 -2.19 -37.10
N GLY A 493 1.54 -1.60 -37.48
CA GLY A 493 2.72 -1.54 -36.60
C GLY A 493 2.56 -0.60 -35.40
N ILE A 494 1.58 0.32 -35.43
CA ILE A 494 1.21 1.16 -34.27
C ILE A 494 0.36 0.33 -33.33
N MET A 495 -0.61 -0.43 -33.85
CA MET A 495 -1.45 -1.31 -33.05
C MET A 495 -0.64 -2.42 -32.38
N ASP A 496 0.40 -2.93 -33.03
CA ASP A 496 1.30 -3.93 -32.44
C ASP A 496 2.12 -3.31 -31.29
N ALA A 497 2.65 -2.10 -31.47
CA ALA A 497 3.37 -1.38 -30.42
C ALA A 497 2.46 -0.99 -29.23
N LEU A 498 1.21 -0.62 -29.51
CA LEU A 498 0.22 -0.37 -28.46
C LEU A 498 -0.15 -1.65 -27.71
N ALA A 499 -0.26 -2.78 -28.42
CA ALA A 499 -0.53 -4.07 -27.78
C ALA A 499 0.62 -4.50 -26.87
N GLU A 500 1.88 -4.35 -27.29
CA GLU A 500 3.06 -4.67 -26.49
C GLU A 500 3.07 -3.89 -25.17
N VAL A 501 2.82 -2.57 -25.21
CA VAL A 501 2.75 -1.75 -23.98
C VAL A 501 1.54 -2.14 -23.12
N LEU A 502 0.37 -2.37 -23.74
CA LEU A 502 -0.85 -2.67 -23.00
C LEU A 502 -0.86 -4.10 -22.41
N GLU A 503 -0.08 -5.03 -22.93
CA GLU A 503 0.15 -6.36 -22.34
C GLU A 503 0.84 -6.26 -20.97
N ASP A 504 1.76 -5.32 -20.81
CA ASP A 504 2.44 -5.03 -19.54
C ASP A 504 1.58 -4.18 -18.58
N CYS A 505 0.40 -3.73 -19.02
CA CYS A 505 -0.51 -2.85 -18.30
C CYS A 505 -1.94 -3.43 -18.12
N PRO A 506 -2.12 -4.70 -17.69
CA PRO A 506 -3.41 -5.40 -17.80
C PRO A 506 -4.53 -4.83 -16.93
N ASP A 507 -4.19 -4.17 -15.81
CA ASP A 507 -5.14 -3.63 -14.84
C ASP A 507 -5.36 -2.12 -14.99
N VAL A 508 -4.71 -1.46 -15.96
CA VAL A 508 -4.79 -0.01 -16.12
C VAL A 508 -6.06 0.38 -16.85
N ARG A 509 -6.96 1.09 -16.15
CA ARG A 509 -8.22 1.54 -16.74
C ARG A 509 -8.01 2.75 -17.64
N MET A 510 -8.37 2.63 -18.92
CA MET A 510 -8.23 3.71 -19.90
C MET A 510 -9.47 3.86 -20.78
N GLU A 511 -9.79 5.09 -21.15
CA GLU A 511 -10.78 5.44 -22.17
C GLU A 511 -10.07 5.71 -23.50
N ILE A 512 -10.55 5.04 -24.55
CA ILE A 512 -10.21 5.27 -25.95
C ILE A 512 -11.18 6.33 -26.49
N GLY A 513 -10.72 7.57 -26.54
CA GLY A 513 -11.46 8.71 -27.04
C GLY A 513 -11.29 8.88 -28.55
N GLY A 514 -12.40 8.81 -29.30
CA GLY A 514 -12.42 9.09 -30.73
C GLY A 514 -12.88 10.52 -31.05
N TYR A 515 -12.16 11.20 -31.95
CA TYR A 515 -12.48 12.56 -32.40
C TYR A 515 -12.51 12.66 -33.93
N THR A 516 -13.38 13.53 -34.45
CA THR A 516 -13.51 13.86 -35.88
C THR A 516 -13.17 15.33 -36.12
N ASP A 517 -13.04 15.70 -37.39
CA ASP A 517 -13.05 17.09 -37.81
C ASP A 517 -14.48 17.64 -37.87
N SER A 518 -14.63 18.93 -38.20
CA SER A 518 -15.93 19.61 -38.29
C SER A 518 -16.68 19.40 -39.62
N GLN A 519 -16.31 18.41 -40.42
CA GLN A 519 -17.00 18.12 -41.69
C GLN A 519 -18.07 17.06 -41.46
N GLY A 520 -19.29 17.32 -41.92
CA GLY A 520 -20.42 16.41 -41.75
C GLY A 520 -21.47 16.96 -40.78
N SER A 521 -22.40 16.10 -40.35
CA SER A 521 -23.37 16.44 -39.30
C SER A 521 -22.84 15.98 -37.95
N ASP A 522 -23.15 16.73 -36.89
CA ASP A 522 -22.73 16.42 -35.51
C ASP A 522 -23.08 14.97 -35.11
N SER A 523 -24.29 14.52 -35.47
CA SER A 523 -24.75 13.15 -35.21
C SER A 523 -23.96 12.09 -35.98
N GLY A 524 -23.54 12.40 -37.21
CA GLY A 524 -22.71 11.52 -38.04
C GLY A 524 -21.29 11.46 -37.51
N ASN A 525 -20.75 12.60 -37.10
CA ASN A 525 -19.44 12.73 -36.49
C ASN A 525 -19.36 11.99 -35.14
N LEU A 526 -20.38 12.11 -34.31
CA LEU A 526 -20.48 11.36 -33.05
C LEU A 526 -20.49 9.84 -33.30
N ALA A 527 -21.36 9.36 -34.20
CA ALA A 527 -21.43 7.94 -34.55
C ALA A 527 -20.13 7.41 -35.16
N LEU A 528 -19.49 8.18 -36.05
CA LEU A 528 -18.23 7.81 -36.69
C LEU A 528 -17.08 7.75 -35.67
N SER A 529 -17.02 8.73 -34.76
CA SER A 529 -15.99 8.77 -33.71
C SER A 529 -16.11 7.60 -32.73
N GLN A 530 -17.35 7.22 -32.37
CA GLN A 530 -17.63 6.05 -31.52
C GLN A 530 -17.19 4.76 -32.23
N ALA A 531 -17.60 4.57 -33.49
CA ALA A 531 -17.23 3.40 -34.28
C ALA A 531 -15.71 3.25 -34.45
N ARG A 532 -14.98 4.36 -34.57
CA ARG A 532 -13.51 4.36 -34.64
C ARG A 532 -12.86 3.96 -33.32
N ALA A 533 -13.35 4.48 -32.19
CA ALA A 533 -12.87 4.09 -30.87
C ALA A 533 -13.11 2.59 -30.61
N GLU A 534 -14.29 2.08 -30.99
CA GLU A 534 -14.63 0.66 -30.90
C GLU A 534 -13.76 -0.21 -31.84
N ALA A 535 -13.46 0.26 -33.05
CA ALA A 535 -12.58 -0.45 -33.97
C ALA A 535 -11.16 -0.61 -33.40
N VAL A 536 -10.64 0.43 -32.73
CA VAL A 536 -9.34 0.36 -32.03
C VAL A 536 -9.39 -0.65 -30.88
N LEU A 537 -10.44 -0.60 -30.05
CA LEU A 537 -10.65 -1.55 -28.95
C LEU A 537 -10.65 -3.01 -29.45
N LEU A 538 -11.41 -3.29 -30.52
CA LEU A 538 -11.50 -4.63 -31.12
C LEU A 538 -10.17 -5.05 -31.77
N ALA A 539 -9.43 -4.11 -32.37
CA ALA A 539 -8.13 -4.40 -32.96
C ALA A 539 -7.05 -4.73 -31.91
N LEU A 540 -7.13 -4.15 -30.71
CA LEU A 540 -6.31 -4.53 -29.55
C LEU A 540 -6.74 -5.89 -28.98
N GLN A 541 -8.04 -6.14 -28.88
CA GLN A 541 -8.56 -7.45 -28.47
C GLN A 541 -8.04 -8.57 -29.37
N GLY A 542 -8.06 -8.37 -30.70
CA GLY A 542 -7.53 -9.32 -31.67
C GLY A 542 -6.02 -9.59 -31.54
N ARG A 543 -5.30 -8.75 -30.79
CA ARG A 543 -3.86 -8.87 -30.50
C ARG A 543 -3.57 -9.47 -29.13
N GLY A 544 -4.59 -9.85 -28.37
CA GLY A 544 -4.43 -10.48 -27.05
C GLY A 544 -4.51 -9.52 -25.86
N VAL A 545 -4.73 -8.23 -26.09
CA VAL A 545 -4.89 -7.24 -25.00
C VAL A 545 -6.19 -7.50 -24.24
N ALA A 546 -6.11 -7.50 -22.90
CA ALA A 546 -7.26 -7.61 -22.03
C ALA A 546 -8.11 -6.32 -22.09
N ILE A 547 -9.27 -6.37 -22.74
CA ILE A 547 -10.12 -5.19 -22.94
C ILE A 547 -11.05 -4.86 -21.76
N SER A 548 -11.07 -5.67 -20.69
CA SER A 548 -11.95 -5.45 -19.53
C SER A 548 -11.69 -4.13 -18.80
N ALA A 549 -10.47 -3.59 -18.92
CA ALA A 549 -10.07 -2.30 -18.35
C ALA A 549 -10.18 -1.13 -19.34
N LEU A 550 -10.55 -1.40 -20.60
CA LEU A 550 -10.61 -0.39 -21.66
C LEU A 550 -12.07 -0.05 -22.03
N THR A 551 -12.38 1.23 -22.15
CA THR A 551 -13.68 1.69 -22.65
C THR A 551 -13.52 2.51 -23.92
N ALA A 552 -14.47 2.43 -24.85
CA ALA A 552 -14.45 3.19 -26.09
C ALA A 552 -15.53 4.27 -26.07
N LYS A 553 -15.15 5.52 -26.41
CA LYS A 553 -16.07 6.65 -26.42
C LYS A 553 -15.80 7.62 -27.56
N GLY A 554 -16.85 7.93 -28.31
CA GLY A 554 -16.86 8.92 -29.37
C GLY A 554 -17.22 10.32 -28.85
N TYR A 555 -16.44 11.32 -29.25
CA TYR A 555 -16.66 12.72 -28.94
C TYR A 555 -17.11 13.56 -30.15
N GLY A 556 -17.15 12.96 -31.34
CA GLY A 556 -17.43 13.67 -32.59
C GLY A 556 -16.42 14.80 -32.82
N GLU A 557 -16.93 15.96 -33.23
CA GLU A 557 -16.12 17.16 -33.49
C GLU A 557 -15.88 18.04 -32.26
N ALA A 558 -16.32 17.59 -31.07
CA ALA A 558 -16.08 18.31 -29.83
C ALA A 558 -14.58 18.34 -29.48
N ASN A 559 -14.13 19.41 -28.82
CA ASN A 559 -12.74 19.59 -28.37
C ASN A 559 -11.69 19.51 -29.51
N PRO A 560 -11.76 20.41 -30.51
CA PRO A 560 -10.74 20.50 -31.56
C PRO A 560 -9.40 20.94 -30.97
N ILE A 561 -8.32 20.31 -31.41
CA ILE A 561 -6.93 20.64 -31.01
C ILE A 561 -6.22 21.53 -32.04
N ALA A 562 -6.81 21.69 -33.22
CA ALA A 562 -6.31 22.53 -34.29
C ALA A 562 -7.44 23.19 -35.10
N ASP A 563 -7.09 24.15 -35.95
CA ASP A 563 -8.05 24.91 -36.76
C ASP A 563 -8.68 24.05 -37.88
N ASN A 564 -9.99 23.86 -37.81
CA ASN A 564 -10.77 23.11 -38.80
C ASN A 564 -10.85 23.77 -40.20
N THR A 565 -10.43 25.03 -40.34
CA THR A 565 -10.43 25.68 -41.67
C THR A 565 -9.34 25.14 -42.60
N THR A 566 -8.24 24.63 -42.03
CA THR A 566 -7.11 24.08 -42.80
C THR A 566 -7.17 22.56 -42.89
N GLU A 567 -6.68 21.97 -43.98
CA GLU A 567 -6.62 20.51 -44.09
C GLU A 567 -5.70 19.90 -43.03
N ALA A 568 -4.58 20.56 -42.73
CA ALA A 568 -3.66 20.13 -41.70
C ALA A 568 -4.30 20.12 -40.30
N GLY A 569 -5.14 21.11 -39.98
CA GLY A 569 -5.85 21.15 -38.69
C GLY A 569 -7.01 20.17 -38.62
N ARG A 570 -7.74 19.91 -39.72
CA ARG A 570 -8.73 18.83 -39.78
C ARG A 570 -8.08 17.47 -39.55
N GLU A 571 -6.96 17.20 -40.20
CA GLU A 571 -6.18 15.97 -40.00
C GLU A 571 -5.63 15.83 -38.57
N ALA A 572 -5.33 16.95 -37.89
CA ALA A 572 -4.98 16.91 -36.48
C ALA A 572 -6.18 16.58 -35.57
N ASN A 573 -7.38 17.07 -35.90
CA ASN A 573 -8.60 16.81 -35.13
C ASN A 573 -9.12 15.38 -35.28
N ARG A 574 -8.89 14.74 -36.43
CA ARG A 574 -9.13 13.30 -36.66
C ARG A 574 -8.13 12.44 -35.88
N ARG A 575 -8.42 12.14 -34.62
CA ARG A 575 -7.47 11.45 -33.72
C ARG A 575 -8.13 10.46 -32.76
N ILE A 576 -7.29 9.57 -32.24
CA ILE A 576 -7.60 8.67 -31.14
C ILE A 576 -6.70 9.06 -29.97
N GLU A 577 -7.28 9.18 -28.78
CA GLU A 577 -6.57 9.46 -27.54
C GLU A 577 -6.86 8.36 -26.52
N PHE A 578 -5.87 8.05 -25.68
CA PHE A 578 -6.05 7.17 -24.53
C PHE A 578 -5.95 8.04 -23.28
N THR A 579 -6.96 7.98 -22.43
CA THR A 579 -7.01 8.75 -21.18
C THR A 579 -7.18 7.80 -20.00
N LEU A 580 -6.39 7.98 -18.94
CA LEU A 580 -6.59 7.22 -17.72
C LEU A 580 -7.97 7.50 -17.11
N LEU A 581 -8.71 6.42 -16.85
CA LEU A 581 -9.92 6.45 -16.05
C LEU A 581 -9.50 6.22 -14.61
N ASP A 582 -9.56 7.30 -13.81
CA ASP A 582 -9.11 7.43 -12.43
C ASP A 582 -7.61 7.73 -12.26
N GLN A 583 -7.26 9.03 -12.28
CA GLN A 583 -6.32 9.73 -11.37
C GLN A 583 -6.45 11.26 -11.58
N PRO A 584 -6.29 12.09 -10.52
CA PRO A 584 -6.41 13.54 -10.65
C PRO A 584 -5.23 14.09 -11.45
N GLN A 585 -5.54 14.87 -12.48
CA GLN A 585 -4.56 15.64 -13.24
C GLN A 585 -3.72 16.50 -12.28
N ALA A 586 -2.41 16.28 -12.27
CA ALA A 586 -1.46 17.18 -11.63
C ALA A 586 -1.64 18.57 -12.26
N THR A 587 -2.21 19.51 -11.49
CA THR A 587 -2.30 20.89 -11.91
C THR A 587 -0.88 21.44 -12.00
N ALA A 588 -0.44 21.66 -13.24
CA ALA A 588 0.74 22.42 -13.55
C ALA A 588 0.60 23.82 -12.94
N GLY A 589 1.21 24.00 -11.76
CA GLY A 589 1.32 25.28 -11.08
C GLY A 589 2.05 26.26 -11.99
N THR A 590 1.29 27.21 -12.53
CA THR A 590 1.78 28.32 -13.32
C THR A 590 2.76 29.14 -12.48
N SER A 591 4.04 29.14 -12.88
CA SER A 591 5.03 30.07 -12.36
C SER A 591 4.74 31.47 -12.92
N ALA A 592 4.01 32.29 -12.16
CA ALA A 592 3.98 33.73 -12.34
C ALA A 592 4.78 34.36 -11.18
N GLY A 593 5.85 35.07 -11.54
CA GLY A 593 6.90 35.48 -10.63
C GLY A 593 6.56 36.60 -9.65
N ALA A 594 7.40 36.72 -8.63
CA ALA A 594 7.71 37.97 -7.96
C ALA A 594 9.19 37.94 -7.56
N ALA A 595 9.97 38.77 -8.23
CA ALA A 595 11.33 39.08 -7.86
C ALA A 595 11.36 40.12 -6.73
N SER A 596 12.44 40.04 -5.96
CA SER A 596 13.10 41.12 -5.20
C SER A 596 12.55 41.49 -3.82
N GLY A 597 13.45 41.41 -2.83
CA GLY A 597 13.27 42.05 -1.53
C GLY A 597 14.17 41.51 -0.42
N ASN A 598 15.49 41.68 -0.54
CA ASN A 598 16.42 41.57 0.59
C ASN A 598 16.14 42.67 1.62
N GLY A 599 16.13 42.36 2.92
CA GLY A 599 16.08 43.37 3.98
C GLY A 599 16.03 42.79 5.39
N ALA A 600 17.16 42.87 6.10
CA ALA A 600 17.35 42.49 7.49
C ALA A 600 16.69 43.48 8.49
N ALA A 601 16.36 42.99 9.69
CA ALA A 601 16.39 43.66 11.01
C ALA A 601 15.64 42.79 12.04
N GLU A 602 16.32 42.18 13.01
CA GLU A 602 16.65 42.71 14.35
C GLU A 602 15.54 42.53 15.41
N ALA A 603 15.88 41.66 16.38
CA ALA A 603 15.65 41.70 17.82
C ALA A 603 14.50 42.54 18.42
N ALA A 604 13.68 41.87 19.24
CA ALA A 604 13.30 42.38 20.56
C ALA A 604 13.01 41.21 21.52
N GLY A 605 13.83 41.09 22.56
CA GLY A 605 13.58 40.24 23.72
C GLY A 605 13.07 41.03 24.92
N ALA A 606 12.96 40.29 26.04
CA ALA A 606 12.68 40.69 27.42
C ALA A 606 11.20 40.94 27.74
N ALA A 607 10.64 40.51 28.88
CA ALA A 607 11.08 39.68 29.99
C ALA A 607 9.86 39.48 30.91
N GLY A 608 9.86 38.44 31.75
CA GLY A 608 8.89 38.32 32.84
C GLY A 608 8.99 37.00 33.59
N ALA A 609 9.98 36.88 34.48
CA ALA A 609 10.14 35.78 35.41
C ALA A 609 9.42 36.06 36.73
N ALA A 610 8.76 35.04 37.29
CA ALA A 610 8.45 34.79 38.71
C ALA A 610 7.56 33.52 38.76
N ALA A 611 7.61 32.59 39.70
CA ALA A 611 8.47 32.27 40.83
C ALA A 611 8.14 30.80 41.20
N ALA A 612 9.09 30.10 41.83
CA ALA A 612 8.91 28.75 42.34
C ALA A 612 8.08 28.71 43.64
N GLY A 613 7.40 27.57 43.91
CA GLY A 613 6.92 27.20 45.24
C GLY A 613 5.72 26.25 45.24
N ASP A 614 5.99 24.98 45.56
CA ASP A 614 5.17 23.97 46.26
C ASP A 614 3.68 23.80 45.95
N VAL A 615 3.27 22.60 45.52
CA VAL A 615 2.52 21.66 46.38
C VAL A 615 2.63 20.22 45.82
N ALA A 616 3.17 19.32 46.63
CA ALA A 616 2.92 17.88 46.54
C ALA A 616 1.59 17.54 47.25
N ALA A 617 0.97 16.44 46.84
CA ALA A 617 -0.17 15.70 47.44
C ALA A 617 -1.58 15.92 46.85
N ALA A 618 -2.00 14.92 46.05
CA ALA A 618 -3.32 14.28 45.97
C ALA A 618 -3.27 13.37 44.72
N LEU A 619 -3.20 12.03 44.78
CA LEU A 619 -4.24 11.08 45.21
C LEU A 619 -3.50 9.74 45.52
N ALA A 620 -3.41 9.30 46.79
CA ALA A 620 -4.26 8.26 47.42
C ALA A 620 -4.40 6.98 46.56
N GLU A 621 -3.58 5.94 46.78
CA GLU A 621 -3.84 4.80 47.69
C GLU A 621 -5.18 4.09 47.41
N ASP A 622 -5.14 3.00 46.63
CA ASP A 622 -6.19 1.98 46.58
C ASP A 622 -5.76 0.82 47.49
N ASP A 623 -6.45 0.70 48.63
CA ASP A 623 -6.25 -0.31 49.68
C ASP A 623 -7.40 -1.34 49.64
N SER A 624 -7.47 -2.10 48.55
CA SER A 624 -8.42 -3.21 48.40
C SER A 624 -7.67 -4.57 48.32
N PRO A 625 -7.98 -5.56 49.17
CA PRO A 625 -7.20 -6.79 49.28
C PRO A 625 -7.40 -7.71 48.08
N SER A 626 -6.29 -8.13 47.47
CA SER A 626 -6.26 -9.19 46.46
C SER A 626 -6.54 -10.55 47.13
N VAL A 627 -7.71 -11.13 46.87
CA VAL A 627 -8.03 -12.52 47.23
C VAL A 627 -7.71 -13.42 46.05
N ALA A 628 -6.75 -14.33 46.23
CA ALA A 628 -6.43 -15.38 45.27
C ALA A 628 -7.58 -16.42 45.17
N PRO A 629 -7.91 -16.95 43.96
CA PRO A 629 -8.89 -18.02 43.84
C PRO A 629 -8.39 -19.30 44.51
N GLN A 630 -9.18 -19.88 45.43
CA GLN A 630 -8.88 -21.14 46.13
C GLN A 630 -9.47 -22.40 45.48
N GLU A 631 -9.99 -22.32 44.24
CA GLU A 631 -10.53 -23.52 43.60
C GLU A 631 -9.45 -24.39 42.95
N LYS A 632 -9.26 -25.59 43.51
CA LYS A 632 -8.49 -26.67 42.90
C LYS A 632 -9.10 -27.01 41.54
N THR A 633 -8.31 -26.86 40.49
CA THR A 633 -8.57 -27.32 39.12
C THR A 633 -9.10 -28.76 39.12
N ARG A 634 -10.34 -28.95 38.67
CA ARG A 634 -10.92 -30.27 38.44
C ARG A 634 -10.27 -30.91 37.22
N ARG A 635 -9.85 -32.17 37.37
CA ARG A 635 -9.22 -33.00 36.34
C ARG A 635 -10.21 -33.22 35.16
N PRO A 636 -9.78 -33.18 33.88
CA PRO A 636 -10.66 -33.40 32.74
C PRO A 636 -11.27 -34.82 32.74
N LEU A 637 -12.54 -34.94 32.37
CA LEU A 637 -13.24 -36.21 32.17
C LEU A 637 -12.66 -36.99 30.97
N ALA A 638 -12.52 -38.31 31.11
CA ALA A 638 -12.05 -39.20 30.06
C ALA A 638 -13.09 -39.35 28.93
N ARG A 639 -12.61 -39.40 27.68
CA ARG A 639 -13.40 -39.63 26.46
C ARG A 639 -14.08 -41.01 26.53
N PRO A 640 -15.37 -41.15 26.19
CA PRO A 640 -16.02 -42.45 26.08
C PRO A 640 -15.44 -43.25 24.91
N ALA A 641 -15.30 -44.56 25.12
CA ALA A 641 -14.86 -45.51 24.10
C ALA A 641 -15.88 -45.56 22.94
N ARG A 642 -15.38 -45.56 21.70
CA ARG A 642 -16.18 -45.88 20.51
C ARG A 642 -16.34 -47.40 20.45
N ASP A 643 -17.55 -47.87 20.71
CA ASP A 643 -18.05 -49.13 20.16
C ASP A 643 -18.64 -48.83 18.77
N GLY A 644 -18.16 -49.52 17.73
CA GLY A 644 -18.63 -49.41 16.34
C GLY A 644 -17.50 -49.31 15.34
#